data_AF-A0A3D4PF75-F1
#
_entry.id   AF-A0A3D4PF75-F1
#
_cell.length_a   1.000
_cell.length_b   1.000
_cell.length_c   1.000
_cell.angle_alpha   90.00
_cell.angle_beta   90.00
_cell.angle_gamma   90.00
#
_symmetry.space_group_name_H-M   'P 1'
#
loop_
_entity.id
_entity.type
_entity.pdbx_description
1 polymer ?
#
loop_
_entity_poly.entity_id
_entity_poly.type
_entity_poly.pdbx_seq_one_letter_code
_entity_poly.pdbx_strand_id
1 'polypeptide(L)'
;MIYNLYQHFYSIITACGICLFVQTAVLAKEASPIRVACLGDSITAGARVDAKTESYPARLQVLLGENFEVRNFGIGGATLIRTGRPSIWSNLDAVKKFQPHITVISLGTNDTVGGGRKNWEQIARFEDDYSELITELANLPTKPQIIVCTPTAMVLTTPDLSEKRLSDLTERKTRLQELCERIRKVAKNHEGKNVFLLELNEVLQDRPELLSNGDGVHPNSKGYLAIAQTVAERIRLQQKLPNIVLFLVDDMGWQDTSLPFHTEATDFNRRYHTPHMEQLAKKGMKFTQAYACSVCSPTRVSLMTGLNAARHRVTNWTLRKNASNDRKHSQLDFPLWNVNGLSPEPDIERTVQARALPAYLREAGYRTIHVGKAHFGAIGTPGSDPRNVGFDVNIAGHAAGGPGSFLGQQNFSAVWRKGDRVWDVPGLEDYHGKEIFLTEALTIEANKAMDEAVAAEKPFFLYMSHYAVHVPFAVDSRFYKKYRDTGLDHTESMYAAMVEGMDKSLGDILANVERHRLSNETIVMFMSDNGGLSAHGRGGEPHTHNKPLSSGKGSAHEGGVRVPMIVSWSGVTKADSVCQQPVIIEDFFPTILEIAGVSSVEQIGGVIDGRSFVDLLQGNQDQSREDRPLVWHFPNNWGPNDPGIGPSSAIRLGDWKLIYYHQSQQYELFNLAEDLGEQNNQVEQHPIVRKRLADKLAEYLSSVEAQMPIIKETGKAVPYPGSRSH
;
A
#
# COMPACT_ATOMS: atom_id res chain seq x y z
N MET A 1 -51.78 45.60 -23.08
CA MET A 1 -50.75 45.33 -22.04
C MET A 1 -49.98 44.05 -22.38
N ILE A 2 -49.55 43.90 -23.64
CA ILE A 2 -48.83 42.71 -24.18
C ILE A 2 -47.50 43.14 -24.84
N TYR A 3 -47.15 44.43 -24.75
CA TYR A 3 -45.93 44.99 -25.34
C TYR A 3 -44.78 45.19 -24.34
N ASN A 4 -45.02 44.95 -23.03
CA ASN A 4 -44.03 45.13 -21.96
C ASN A 4 -43.46 43.82 -21.39
N LEU A 5 -43.90 42.65 -21.87
CA LEU A 5 -43.30 41.36 -21.49
C LEU A 5 -42.17 40.91 -22.43
N TYR A 6 -42.04 41.52 -23.61
CA TYR A 6 -41.00 41.16 -24.59
C TYR A 6 -39.63 41.82 -24.32
N GLN A 7 -39.58 42.87 -23.51
CA GLN A 7 -38.33 43.60 -23.19
C GLN A 7 -37.60 43.10 -21.94
N HIS A 8 -38.17 42.16 -21.17
CA HIS A 8 -37.47 41.49 -20.06
C HIS A 8 -36.92 40.09 -20.41
N PHE A 9 -37.36 39.51 -21.52
CA PHE A 9 -36.80 38.23 -22.00
C PHE A 9 -35.50 38.38 -22.80
N TYR A 10 -35.21 39.55 -23.38
CA TYR A 10 -33.98 39.77 -24.16
C TYR A 10 -32.75 40.15 -23.34
N SER A 11 -32.91 40.69 -22.13
CA SER A 11 -31.76 41.00 -21.25
C SER A 11 -31.27 39.79 -20.44
N ILE A 12 -32.07 38.72 -20.31
CA ILE A 12 -31.67 37.48 -19.62
C ILE A 12 -30.99 36.49 -20.60
N ILE A 13 -31.36 36.50 -21.89
CA ILE A 13 -30.76 35.63 -22.90
C ILE A 13 -29.39 36.14 -23.37
N THR A 14 -29.10 37.44 -23.23
CA THR A 14 -27.78 38.01 -23.58
C THR A 14 -26.75 37.90 -22.43
N ALA A 15 -27.19 37.62 -21.20
CA ALA A 15 -26.31 37.29 -20.07
C ALA A 15 -26.02 35.78 -19.93
N CYS A 16 -26.87 34.92 -20.48
CA CYS A 16 -26.64 33.46 -20.52
C CYS A 16 -25.86 32.97 -21.75
N GLY A 17 -25.70 33.81 -22.78
CA GLY A 17 -25.00 33.48 -24.03
C GLY A 17 -23.48 33.65 -24.01
N ILE A 18 -22.89 34.19 -22.94
CA ILE A 18 -21.42 34.36 -22.79
C ILE A 18 -20.81 33.32 -21.83
N CYS A 19 -21.63 32.60 -21.05
CA CYS A 19 -21.16 31.49 -20.19
C CYS A 19 -21.29 30.09 -20.83
N LEU A 20 -21.78 29.99 -22.07
CA LEU A 20 -22.04 28.71 -22.76
C LEU A 20 -21.12 28.45 -23.98
N PHE A 21 -19.97 29.12 -24.01
CA PHE A 21 -18.85 28.83 -24.92
C PHE A 21 -17.50 28.72 -24.18
N VAL A 22 -17.53 28.21 -22.94
CA VAL A 22 -16.34 27.71 -22.24
C VAL A 22 -16.59 26.27 -21.81
N GLN A 23 -17.00 25.44 -22.77
CA GLN A 23 -17.12 23.99 -22.60
C GLN A 23 -16.63 23.27 -23.85
N THR A 24 -15.35 23.47 -24.18
CA THR A 24 -14.49 22.51 -24.90
C THR A 24 -13.04 23.01 -24.83
N ALA A 25 -12.50 23.07 -23.62
CA ALA A 25 -11.06 23.05 -23.36
C ALA A 25 -10.86 22.92 -21.86
N VAL A 26 -11.31 21.80 -21.27
CA VAL A 26 -10.43 21.19 -20.28
C VAL A 26 -9.21 20.80 -21.10
N LEU A 27 -8.27 21.73 -21.25
CA LEU A 27 -6.90 21.35 -21.52
C LEU A 27 -6.61 20.37 -20.39
N ALA A 28 -6.58 19.08 -20.72
CA ALA A 28 -5.74 18.16 -20.00
C ALA A 28 -4.43 18.94 -19.87
N LYS A 29 -4.13 19.40 -18.66
CA LYS A 29 -2.89 20.10 -18.39
C LYS A 29 -1.86 19.02 -18.65
N GLU A 30 -1.35 18.96 -19.87
CA GLU A 30 -0.38 17.96 -20.28
C GLU A 30 0.67 17.94 -19.18
N ALA A 31 0.76 16.80 -18.50
CA ALA A 31 1.67 16.67 -17.38
C ALA A 31 3.04 17.09 -17.90
N SER A 32 3.65 18.10 -17.26
CA SER A 32 4.94 18.60 -17.73
C SER A 32 5.92 17.44 -17.79
N PRO A 33 6.70 17.31 -18.88
CA PRO A 33 7.50 16.12 -19.11
C PRO A 33 8.49 15.89 -17.96
N ILE A 34 8.78 14.63 -17.71
CA ILE A 34 9.73 14.23 -16.67
C ILE A 34 11.13 14.63 -17.12
N ARG A 35 11.68 15.66 -16.47
CA ARG A 35 13.00 16.21 -16.77
C ARG A 35 14.12 15.29 -16.29
N VAL A 36 14.98 14.87 -17.22
CA VAL A 36 16.15 14.02 -16.97
C VAL A 36 17.43 14.80 -17.28
N ALA A 37 18.27 15.05 -16.28
CA ALA A 37 19.57 15.69 -16.46
C ALA A 37 20.69 14.64 -16.54
N CYS A 38 21.38 14.57 -17.68
CA CYS A 38 22.55 13.71 -17.86
C CYS A 38 23.84 14.50 -17.62
N LEU A 39 24.49 14.28 -16.49
CA LEU A 39 25.75 14.92 -16.10
C LEU A 39 26.90 13.94 -16.38
N GLY A 40 27.98 14.45 -16.93
CA GLY A 40 29.17 13.64 -17.12
C GLY A 40 30.27 14.29 -17.91
N ASP A 41 31.20 13.47 -18.35
CA ASP A 41 32.39 13.91 -19.05
C ASP A 41 32.23 13.86 -20.59
N SER A 42 33.32 13.63 -21.32
CA SER A 42 33.31 13.49 -22.78
C SER A 42 32.41 12.37 -23.29
N ILE A 43 32.15 11.34 -22.48
CA ILE A 43 31.25 10.27 -22.86
C ILE A 43 29.82 10.81 -22.86
N THR A 44 29.36 11.42 -21.78
CA THR A 44 28.03 12.07 -21.74
C THR A 44 27.89 13.15 -22.80
N ALA A 45 28.95 13.93 -23.08
CA ALA A 45 28.95 14.94 -24.14
C ALA A 45 28.80 14.36 -25.56
N GLY A 46 28.97 13.05 -25.77
CA GLY A 46 28.85 12.42 -27.09
C GLY A 46 30.12 12.48 -27.94
N ALA A 47 31.30 12.42 -27.33
CA ALA A 47 32.55 12.43 -28.09
C ALA A 47 32.63 11.26 -29.09
N ARG A 48 33.27 11.52 -30.25
CA ARG A 48 33.44 10.58 -31.38
C ARG A 48 32.19 10.25 -32.21
N VAL A 49 31.03 10.81 -31.87
CA VAL A 49 29.78 10.66 -32.62
C VAL A 49 29.08 12.00 -32.80
N ASP A 50 27.97 12.05 -33.54
CA ASP A 50 27.10 13.24 -33.50
C ASP A 50 26.37 13.32 -32.16
N ALA A 51 26.78 14.26 -31.32
CA ALA A 51 26.22 14.41 -29.98
C ALA A 51 24.70 14.67 -29.96
N LYS A 52 24.12 15.22 -31.02
CA LYS A 52 22.67 15.54 -31.09
C LYS A 52 21.79 14.33 -31.39
N THR A 53 22.36 13.29 -32.00
CA THR A 53 21.58 12.15 -32.50
C THR A 53 22.08 10.80 -31.97
N GLU A 54 23.37 10.72 -31.61
CA GLU A 54 24.04 9.47 -31.29
C GLU A 54 24.63 9.40 -29.89
N SER A 55 24.77 10.52 -29.17
CA SER A 55 25.15 10.47 -27.75
C SER A 55 24.14 9.68 -26.92
N TYR A 56 24.55 9.08 -25.80
CA TYR A 56 23.58 8.34 -24.98
C TYR A 56 22.43 9.23 -24.50
N PRO A 57 22.60 10.54 -24.15
CA PRO A 57 21.45 11.37 -23.79
C PRO A 57 20.49 11.60 -24.95
N ALA A 58 20.99 11.78 -26.17
CA ALA A 58 20.15 11.91 -27.36
C ALA A 58 19.38 10.62 -27.68
N ARG A 59 20.06 9.47 -27.60
CA ARG A 59 19.43 8.14 -27.75
C ARG A 59 18.44 7.86 -26.62
N LEU A 60 18.74 8.30 -25.39
CA LEU A 60 17.88 8.17 -24.22
C LEU A 60 16.58 8.95 -24.39
N GLN A 61 16.61 10.16 -24.95
CA GLN A 61 15.39 10.91 -25.30
C GLN A 61 14.47 10.10 -26.22
N VAL A 62 15.04 9.49 -27.27
CA VAL A 62 14.28 8.67 -28.23
C VAL A 62 13.69 7.43 -27.54
N LEU A 63 14.47 6.77 -26.67
CA LEU A 63 14.01 5.60 -25.93
C LEU A 63 12.90 5.95 -24.92
N LEU A 64 13.02 7.05 -24.18
CA LEU A 64 12.05 7.42 -23.15
C LEU A 64 10.74 8.01 -23.72
N GLY A 65 10.79 8.59 -24.92
CA GLY A 65 9.62 9.16 -25.58
C GLY A 65 9.25 10.56 -25.07
N GLU A 66 8.11 11.07 -25.53
CA GLU A 66 7.70 12.48 -25.36
C GLU A 66 7.31 12.85 -23.92
N ASN A 67 7.02 11.87 -23.07
CA ASN A 67 6.74 12.08 -21.64
C ASN A 67 7.98 12.53 -20.84
N PHE A 68 9.16 12.55 -21.46
CA PHE A 68 10.42 12.92 -20.84
C PHE A 68 11.10 14.05 -21.60
N GLU A 69 11.76 14.92 -20.86
CA GLU A 69 12.68 15.91 -21.40
C GLU A 69 14.10 15.57 -20.93
N VAL A 70 14.88 14.93 -21.80
CA VAL A 70 16.27 14.56 -21.52
C VAL A 70 17.20 15.67 -21.97
N ARG A 71 18.02 16.17 -21.05
CA ARG A 71 19.00 17.22 -21.34
C ARG A 71 20.42 16.76 -21.05
N ASN A 72 21.28 16.98 -22.04
CA ASN A 72 22.71 16.68 -21.97
C ASN A 72 23.46 17.84 -21.30
N PHE A 73 24.07 17.59 -20.14
CA PHE A 73 24.94 18.51 -19.42
C PHE A 73 26.40 18.05 -19.41
N GLY A 74 26.76 17.10 -20.27
CA GLY A 74 28.11 16.57 -20.39
C GLY A 74 29.12 17.64 -20.80
N ILE A 75 30.29 17.61 -20.17
CA ILE A 75 31.40 18.51 -20.49
C ILE A 75 32.62 17.67 -20.89
N GLY A 76 33.13 17.90 -22.09
CA GLY A 76 34.31 17.21 -22.60
C GLY A 76 35.50 17.30 -21.65
N GLY A 77 36.01 16.14 -21.20
CA GLY A 77 37.18 16.07 -20.33
C GLY A 77 36.93 16.45 -18.86
N ALA A 78 35.67 16.65 -18.45
CA ALA A 78 35.38 17.09 -17.09
C ALA A 78 35.66 16.03 -16.03
N THR A 79 36.10 16.52 -14.88
CA THR A 79 36.30 15.74 -13.65
C THR A 79 35.12 15.91 -12.69
N LEU A 80 34.95 14.93 -11.81
CA LEU A 80 34.13 15.11 -10.62
C LEU A 80 34.85 15.96 -9.58
N ILE A 81 36.17 15.80 -9.43
CA ILE A 81 36.96 16.57 -8.46
C ILE A 81 36.85 18.07 -8.81
N ARG A 82 36.45 18.88 -7.82
CA ARG A 82 36.08 20.30 -8.02
C ARG A 82 37.22 21.15 -8.55
N THR A 83 38.44 20.87 -8.09
CA THR A 83 39.68 21.56 -8.47
C THR A 83 40.20 21.14 -9.85
N GLY A 84 39.68 20.06 -10.43
CA GLY A 84 40.00 19.65 -11.78
C GLY A 84 39.49 20.65 -12.83
N ARG A 85 40.12 20.64 -14.00
CA ARG A 85 39.79 21.55 -15.10
C ARG A 85 39.77 20.79 -16.44
N PRO A 86 38.65 20.81 -17.18
CA PRO A 86 37.32 21.30 -16.79
C PRO A 86 36.70 20.40 -15.70
N SER A 87 35.63 20.87 -15.05
CA SER A 87 34.99 20.20 -13.91
C SER A 87 33.47 20.33 -14.02
N ILE A 88 32.72 19.29 -13.67
CA ILE A 88 31.25 19.27 -13.84
C ILE A 88 30.56 20.39 -13.05
N TRP A 89 31.19 20.84 -11.97
CA TRP A 89 30.69 21.87 -11.06
C TRP A 89 30.40 23.19 -11.76
N SER A 90 31.08 23.50 -12.87
CA SER A 90 30.78 24.72 -13.64
C SER A 90 29.41 24.70 -14.32
N ASN A 91 28.80 23.53 -14.52
CA ASN A 91 27.46 23.39 -15.10
C ASN A 91 26.36 23.17 -14.04
N LEU A 92 26.72 23.06 -12.74
CA LEU A 92 25.75 22.71 -11.71
C LEU A 92 24.59 23.72 -11.64
N ASP A 93 24.85 25.02 -11.80
CA ASP A 93 23.79 26.03 -11.80
C ASP A 93 22.79 25.85 -12.95
N ALA A 94 23.26 25.43 -14.12
CA ALA A 94 22.40 25.13 -15.27
C ALA A 94 21.52 23.90 -15.01
N VAL A 95 22.07 22.87 -14.35
CA VAL A 95 21.33 21.68 -13.91
C VAL A 95 20.28 22.06 -12.87
N LYS A 96 20.66 22.84 -11.84
CA LYS A 96 19.73 23.31 -10.81
C LYS A 96 18.59 24.15 -11.40
N LYS A 97 18.88 25.01 -12.37
CA LYS A 97 17.86 25.79 -13.09
C LYS A 97 16.92 24.91 -13.91
N PHE A 98 17.40 23.78 -14.42
CA PHE A 98 16.58 22.81 -15.14
C PHE A 98 15.62 22.03 -14.22
N GLN A 99 15.84 22.02 -12.90
CA GLN A 99 14.97 21.35 -11.93
C GLN A 99 14.66 19.91 -12.34
N PRO A 100 15.65 19.03 -12.55
CA PRO A 100 15.40 17.66 -12.98
C PRO A 100 14.52 16.92 -11.98
N HIS A 101 13.72 15.97 -12.47
CA HIS A 101 13.11 14.92 -11.64
C HIS A 101 14.03 13.70 -11.55
N ILE A 102 14.93 13.51 -12.52
CA ILE A 102 15.92 12.44 -12.55
C ILE A 102 17.27 13.02 -12.95
N THR A 103 18.34 12.66 -12.24
CA THR A 103 19.71 13.04 -12.57
C THR A 103 20.56 11.80 -12.76
N VAL A 104 21.23 11.67 -13.91
CA VAL A 104 22.16 10.58 -14.22
C VAL A 104 23.58 11.16 -14.15
N ILE A 105 24.43 10.64 -13.27
CA ILE A 105 25.79 11.13 -13.06
C ILE A 105 26.77 10.06 -13.52
N SER A 106 27.45 10.31 -14.64
CA SER A 106 28.47 9.44 -15.24
C SER A 106 29.80 10.17 -15.33
N LEU A 107 30.61 10.10 -14.28
CA LEU A 107 31.89 10.79 -14.09
C LEU A 107 32.95 9.85 -13.51
N GLY A 108 34.22 10.24 -13.55
CA GLY A 108 35.35 9.50 -12.98
C GLY A 108 36.42 9.11 -13.99
N THR A 109 36.08 8.97 -15.28
CA THR A 109 37.04 8.55 -16.31
C THR A 109 38.21 9.52 -16.44
N ASN A 110 37.96 10.83 -16.37
CA ASN A 110 39.01 11.86 -16.42
C ASN A 110 39.72 12.09 -15.08
N ASP A 111 39.11 11.67 -13.97
CA ASP A 111 39.72 11.72 -12.64
C ASP A 111 40.88 10.71 -12.54
N THR A 112 40.89 9.64 -13.35
CA THR A 112 42.02 8.69 -13.46
C THR A 112 43.31 9.27 -14.05
N VAL A 113 43.25 10.44 -14.69
CA VAL A 113 44.39 11.01 -15.43
C VAL A 113 45.42 11.62 -14.46
N GLY A 114 46.66 11.10 -14.48
CA GLY A 114 47.78 11.65 -13.71
C GLY A 114 48.69 12.57 -14.53
N GLY A 115 49.86 12.89 -13.97
CA GLY A 115 50.94 13.53 -14.73
C GLY A 115 50.62 14.98 -15.12
N GLY A 116 50.45 15.27 -16.42
CA GLY A 116 50.28 16.64 -16.91
C GLY A 116 49.00 17.36 -16.45
N ARG A 117 47.92 16.61 -16.12
CA ARG A 117 46.67 17.20 -15.59
C ARG A 117 46.53 17.11 -14.07
N LYS A 118 47.32 16.24 -13.43
CA LYS A 118 47.37 16.03 -11.97
C LYS A 118 46.02 15.76 -11.29
N ASN A 119 45.07 15.10 -11.96
CA ASN A 119 43.74 14.84 -11.37
C ASN A 119 43.80 13.69 -10.35
N TRP A 120 44.49 12.61 -10.70
CA TRP A 120 44.63 11.43 -9.84
C TRP A 120 45.35 11.74 -8.52
N GLU A 121 46.29 12.66 -8.55
CA GLU A 121 47.02 13.14 -7.38
C GLU A 121 46.11 13.85 -6.37
N GLN A 122 44.87 14.20 -6.76
CA GLN A 122 43.84 14.82 -5.93
C GLN A 122 42.68 13.87 -5.58
N ILE A 123 42.82 12.56 -5.88
CA ILE A 123 41.77 11.55 -5.73
C ILE A 123 41.20 11.43 -4.31
N ALA A 124 41.97 11.83 -3.29
CA ALA A 124 41.52 11.85 -1.90
C ALA A 124 40.24 12.68 -1.68
N ARG A 125 39.98 13.68 -2.54
CA ARG A 125 38.77 14.52 -2.48
C ARG A 125 37.54 13.91 -3.17
N PHE A 126 37.71 12.83 -3.93
CA PHE A 126 36.69 12.35 -4.85
C PHE A 126 35.38 11.98 -4.14
N GLU A 127 35.45 11.25 -3.02
CA GLU A 127 34.26 10.82 -2.27
C GLU A 127 33.51 11.99 -1.62
N ASP A 128 34.25 12.98 -1.11
CA ASP A 128 33.69 14.18 -0.48
C ASP A 128 33.01 15.06 -1.53
N ASP A 129 33.71 15.35 -2.63
CA ASP A 129 33.18 16.14 -3.73
C ASP A 129 31.95 15.41 -4.36
N TYR A 130 31.96 14.07 -4.52
CA TYR A 130 30.77 13.34 -5.00
C TYR A 130 29.59 13.48 -4.03
N SER A 131 29.84 13.26 -2.75
CA SER A 131 28.80 13.32 -1.71
C SER A 131 28.17 14.71 -1.64
N GLU A 132 28.96 15.75 -1.81
CA GLU A 132 28.48 17.13 -1.88
C GLU A 132 27.63 17.36 -3.14
N LEU A 133 28.07 16.90 -4.32
CA LEU A 133 27.29 17.01 -5.56
C LEU A 133 25.92 16.33 -5.43
N ILE A 134 25.88 15.12 -4.87
CA ILE A 134 24.64 14.38 -4.60
C ILE A 134 23.74 15.18 -3.65
N THR A 135 24.32 15.74 -2.59
CA THR A 135 23.57 16.53 -1.60
C THR A 135 22.96 17.79 -2.22
N GLU A 136 23.72 18.53 -3.04
CA GLU A 136 23.25 19.71 -3.75
C GLU A 136 22.07 19.41 -4.69
N LEU A 137 22.11 18.27 -5.37
CA LEU A 137 21.04 17.82 -6.27
C LEU A 137 19.81 17.32 -5.48
N ALA A 138 20.01 16.54 -4.42
CA ALA A 138 18.94 16.01 -3.57
C ALA A 138 18.17 17.13 -2.85
N ASN A 139 18.82 18.27 -2.62
CA ASN A 139 18.20 19.45 -2.00
C ASN A 139 17.32 20.27 -2.96
N LEU A 140 17.28 19.94 -4.25
CA LEU A 140 16.40 20.64 -5.19
C LEU A 140 14.92 20.48 -4.82
N PRO A 141 14.07 21.49 -5.11
CA PRO A 141 12.63 21.42 -4.86
C PRO A 141 11.94 20.20 -5.45
N THR A 142 12.40 19.73 -6.61
CA THR A 142 11.87 18.54 -7.29
C THR A 142 12.23 17.21 -6.63
N LYS A 143 13.13 17.21 -5.62
CA LYS A 143 13.63 16.00 -4.94
C LYS A 143 14.02 14.88 -5.94
N PRO A 144 14.95 15.18 -6.87
CA PRO A 144 15.24 14.30 -7.97
C PRO A 144 15.70 12.92 -7.52
N GLN A 145 15.34 11.91 -8.30
CA GLN A 145 16.05 10.64 -8.31
C GLN A 145 17.48 10.85 -8.80
N ILE A 146 18.47 10.31 -8.11
CA ILE A 146 19.88 10.44 -8.51
C ILE A 146 20.44 9.06 -8.84
N ILE A 147 20.79 8.86 -10.10
CA ILE A 147 21.44 7.64 -10.62
C ILE A 147 22.94 7.91 -10.74
N VAL A 148 23.69 7.37 -9.80
CA VAL A 148 25.16 7.44 -9.72
C VAL A 148 25.72 6.26 -10.52
N CYS A 149 26.47 6.54 -11.58
CA CYS A 149 27.02 5.51 -12.45
C CYS A 149 28.50 5.25 -12.15
N THR A 150 28.93 3.99 -12.21
CA THR A 150 30.37 3.70 -12.33
C THR A 150 30.88 4.19 -13.70
N PRO A 151 32.15 4.59 -13.83
CA PRO A 151 32.66 5.10 -15.10
C PRO A 151 32.75 3.95 -16.10
N THR A 152 32.51 4.21 -17.38
CA THR A 152 32.56 3.17 -18.42
C THR A 152 33.94 2.54 -18.54
N ALA A 153 33.99 1.26 -18.91
CA ALA A 153 35.24 0.50 -19.00
C ALA A 153 36.27 1.10 -19.96
N MET A 154 37.55 0.99 -19.58
CA MET A 154 38.68 1.13 -20.50
C MET A 154 39.06 -0.25 -21.06
N VAL A 155 38.95 -0.41 -22.39
CA VAL A 155 39.10 -1.73 -23.04
C VAL A 155 40.41 -1.78 -23.83
N LEU A 156 41.37 -2.52 -23.28
CA LEU A 156 42.73 -2.65 -23.81
C LEU A 156 42.80 -3.45 -25.13
N THR A 157 41.75 -4.19 -25.47
CA THR A 157 41.62 -4.98 -26.70
C THR A 157 40.98 -4.20 -27.86
N THR A 158 40.77 -2.89 -27.68
CA THR A 158 40.22 -2.03 -28.76
C THR A 158 41.17 -2.02 -29.96
N PRO A 159 40.67 -2.14 -31.20
CA PRO A 159 41.51 -2.09 -32.39
C PRO A 159 42.29 -0.77 -32.51
N ASP A 160 43.46 -0.83 -33.17
CA ASP A 160 44.27 0.33 -33.57
C ASP A 160 44.87 1.17 -32.42
N LEU A 161 45.01 0.62 -31.21
CA LEU A 161 45.68 1.31 -30.10
C LEU A 161 47.19 1.42 -30.35
N SER A 162 47.72 2.65 -30.30
CA SER A 162 49.18 2.85 -30.26
C SER A 162 49.78 2.33 -28.96
N GLU A 163 51.06 1.93 -28.97
CA GLU A 163 51.78 1.46 -27.77
C GLU A 163 51.68 2.46 -26.61
N LYS A 164 51.81 3.76 -26.91
CA LYS A 164 51.65 4.84 -25.92
C LYS A 164 50.25 4.86 -25.31
N ARG A 165 49.21 4.66 -26.13
CA ARG A 165 47.82 4.65 -25.64
C ARG A 165 47.53 3.39 -24.83
N LEU A 166 48.03 2.24 -25.26
CA LEU A 166 47.89 1.00 -24.50
C LEU A 166 48.55 1.12 -23.12
N SER A 167 49.74 1.71 -23.05
CA SER A 167 50.42 1.99 -21.77
C SER A 167 49.60 2.93 -20.88
N ASP A 168 49.06 4.03 -21.42
CA ASP A 168 48.20 4.97 -20.67
C ASP A 168 46.94 4.30 -20.13
N LEU A 169 46.24 3.52 -20.96
CA LEU A 169 45.02 2.83 -20.54
C LEU A 169 45.32 1.74 -19.51
N THR A 170 46.44 1.03 -19.63
CA THR A 170 46.83 -0.01 -18.67
C THR A 170 47.01 0.59 -17.28
N GLU A 171 47.69 1.73 -17.17
CA GLU A 171 47.85 2.45 -15.91
C GLU A 171 46.50 2.97 -15.37
N ARG A 172 45.69 3.58 -16.24
CA ARG A 172 44.41 4.18 -15.85
C ARG A 172 43.33 3.15 -15.51
N LYS A 173 43.39 1.94 -16.05
CA LYS A 173 42.42 0.87 -15.77
C LYS A 173 42.43 0.46 -14.30
N THR A 174 43.61 0.35 -13.68
CA THR A 174 43.72 0.07 -12.24
C THR A 174 43.10 1.20 -11.40
N ARG A 175 43.35 2.44 -11.80
CA ARG A 175 42.78 3.64 -11.15
C ARG A 175 41.25 3.70 -11.30
N LEU A 176 40.73 3.28 -12.45
CA LEU A 176 39.30 3.20 -12.73
C LEU A 176 38.61 2.18 -11.81
N GLN A 177 39.23 1.03 -11.57
CA GLN A 177 38.71 0.00 -10.65
C GLN A 177 38.61 0.53 -9.22
N GLU A 178 39.64 1.23 -8.74
CA GLU A 178 39.59 1.90 -7.43
C GLU A 178 38.44 2.93 -7.37
N LEU A 179 38.27 3.74 -8.43
CA LEU A 179 37.16 4.68 -8.51
C LEU A 179 35.79 4.01 -8.47
N CYS A 180 35.61 2.86 -9.14
CA CYS A 180 34.35 2.11 -9.06
C CYS A 180 34.02 1.77 -7.61
N GLU A 181 34.98 1.26 -6.83
CA GLU A 181 34.75 0.95 -5.40
C GLU A 181 34.41 2.21 -4.58
N ARG A 182 35.07 3.34 -4.84
CA ARG A 182 34.76 4.62 -4.19
C ARG A 182 33.34 5.09 -4.51
N ILE A 183 32.90 4.95 -5.76
CA ILE A 183 31.54 5.30 -6.18
C ILE A 183 30.52 4.40 -5.51
N ARG A 184 30.76 3.08 -5.43
CA ARG A 184 29.88 2.15 -4.69
C ARG A 184 29.76 2.55 -3.23
N LYS A 185 30.87 2.91 -2.60
CA LYS A 185 30.90 3.38 -1.21
C LYS A 185 30.11 4.68 -1.04
N VAL A 186 30.27 5.66 -1.93
CA VAL A 186 29.47 6.89 -1.94
C VAL A 186 27.98 6.56 -2.08
N ALA A 187 27.60 5.76 -3.08
CA ALA A 187 26.20 5.39 -3.29
C ALA A 187 25.60 4.73 -2.04
N LYS A 188 26.34 3.82 -1.39
CA LYS A 188 25.95 3.18 -0.13
C LYS A 188 25.80 4.19 1.02
N ASN A 189 26.69 5.17 1.13
CA ASN A 189 26.59 6.21 2.17
C ASN A 189 25.39 7.14 2.00
N HIS A 190 24.76 7.16 0.82
CA HIS A 190 23.54 7.91 0.52
C HIS A 190 22.33 7.00 0.29
N GLU A 191 22.43 5.72 0.67
CA GLU A 191 21.31 4.78 0.65
C GLU A 191 20.14 5.33 1.50
N GLY A 192 18.95 5.39 0.91
CA GLY A 192 17.76 6.02 1.51
C GLY A 192 17.48 7.48 1.11
N LYS A 193 18.34 8.14 0.32
CA LYS A 193 18.13 9.54 -0.15
C LYS A 193 17.68 9.66 -1.61
N ASN A 194 16.91 8.69 -2.12
CA ASN A 194 16.54 8.60 -3.55
C ASN A 194 17.77 8.50 -4.49
N VAL A 195 18.87 7.89 -4.00
CA VAL A 195 20.13 7.68 -4.72
C VAL A 195 20.27 6.21 -5.09
N PHE A 196 20.68 5.95 -6.34
CA PHE A 196 20.80 4.60 -6.89
C PHE A 196 22.10 4.41 -7.65
N LEU A 197 22.72 3.25 -7.49
CA LEU A 197 23.90 2.85 -8.24
C LEU A 197 23.52 2.22 -9.59
N LEU A 198 24.27 2.54 -10.65
CA LEU A 198 24.20 1.87 -11.95
C LEU A 198 25.61 1.47 -12.42
N GLU A 199 25.81 0.19 -12.71
CA GLU A 199 27.11 -0.35 -13.12
C GLU A 199 27.35 -0.15 -14.63
N LEU A 200 27.58 1.10 -15.06
CA LEU A 200 27.86 1.39 -16.47
C LEU A 200 29.22 0.84 -16.95
N ASN A 201 30.16 0.56 -16.04
CA ASN A 201 31.40 -0.11 -16.38
C ASN A 201 31.16 -1.45 -17.11
N GLU A 202 30.20 -2.25 -16.64
CA GLU A 202 29.91 -3.59 -17.17
C GLU A 202 29.33 -3.56 -18.59
N VAL A 203 28.76 -2.44 -19.02
CA VAL A 203 28.14 -2.29 -20.34
C VAL A 203 29.16 -2.43 -21.47
N LEU A 204 30.37 -1.90 -21.27
CA LEU A 204 31.45 -1.88 -22.27
C LEU A 204 32.60 -2.82 -21.93
N GLN A 205 32.65 -3.34 -20.70
CA GLN A 205 33.74 -4.21 -20.28
C GLN A 205 33.87 -5.42 -21.23
N ASP A 206 35.10 -5.67 -21.68
CA ASP A 206 35.45 -6.77 -22.57
C ASP A 206 34.69 -6.79 -23.92
N ARG A 207 34.18 -5.63 -24.35
CA ARG A 207 33.43 -5.42 -25.61
C ARG A 207 34.10 -4.37 -26.51
N PRO A 208 35.26 -4.66 -27.11
CA PRO A 208 35.98 -3.70 -27.95
C PRO A 208 35.18 -3.22 -29.17
N GLU A 209 34.22 -4.02 -29.65
CA GLU A 209 33.32 -3.68 -30.77
C GLU A 209 32.35 -2.53 -30.47
N LEU A 210 32.19 -2.15 -29.20
CA LEU A 210 31.35 -1.03 -28.77
C LEU A 210 32.12 0.29 -28.64
N LEU A 211 33.43 0.29 -28.88
CA LEU A 211 34.29 1.47 -28.75
C LEU A 211 34.74 2.03 -30.10
N SER A 212 35.16 3.28 -30.08
CA SER A 212 35.84 3.92 -31.21
C SER A 212 37.27 3.40 -31.33
N ASN A 213 37.69 3.05 -32.54
CA ASN A 213 39.06 2.57 -32.81
C ASN A 213 40.12 3.57 -32.32
N GLY A 214 41.26 3.03 -31.87
CA GLY A 214 42.45 3.77 -31.48
C GLY A 214 42.38 4.55 -30.17
N ASP A 215 41.24 4.52 -29.47
CA ASP A 215 41.05 5.31 -28.26
C ASP A 215 40.85 4.47 -26.98
N GLY A 216 40.05 3.41 -27.05
CA GLY A 216 39.82 2.48 -25.93
C GLY A 216 39.03 3.03 -24.74
N VAL A 217 38.37 4.20 -24.91
CA VAL A 217 37.58 4.88 -23.87
C VAL A 217 36.20 5.30 -24.38
N HIS A 218 36.13 5.96 -25.54
CA HIS A 218 34.90 6.53 -26.05
C HIS A 218 34.08 5.47 -26.82
N PRO A 219 32.79 5.32 -26.49
CA PRO A 219 31.88 4.47 -27.24
C PRO A 219 31.77 4.89 -28.71
N ASN A 220 31.54 3.94 -29.60
CA ASN A 220 31.00 4.23 -30.92
C ASN A 220 29.46 4.31 -30.84
N SER A 221 28.78 4.52 -31.98
CA SER A 221 27.31 4.64 -32.01
C SER A 221 26.57 3.46 -31.35
N LYS A 222 27.08 2.22 -31.51
CA LYS A 222 26.49 1.03 -30.86
C LYS A 222 26.73 1.03 -29.35
N GLY A 223 27.92 1.41 -28.90
CA GLY A 223 28.22 1.52 -27.47
C GLY A 223 27.39 2.61 -26.78
N TYR A 224 27.17 3.75 -27.44
CA TYR A 224 26.29 4.80 -26.94
C TYR A 224 24.83 4.35 -26.84
N LEU A 225 24.34 3.59 -27.83
CA LEU A 225 23.01 2.98 -27.76
C LEU A 225 22.91 1.99 -26.57
N ALA A 226 23.92 1.15 -26.35
CA ALA A 226 23.93 0.22 -25.22
C ALA A 226 23.86 0.94 -23.88
N ILE A 227 24.65 2.01 -23.68
CA ILE A 227 24.57 2.86 -22.49
C ILE A 227 23.16 3.46 -22.34
N ALA A 228 22.60 4.01 -23.42
CA ALA A 228 21.27 4.62 -23.39
C ALA A 228 20.18 3.61 -23.02
N GLN A 229 20.26 2.37 -23.52
CA GLN A 229 19.33 1.29 -23.17
C GLN A 229 19.41 0.93 -21.69
N THR A 230 20.62 0.74 -21.15
CA THR A 230 20.82 0.45 -19.72
C THR A 230 20.29 1.56 -18.82
N VAL A 231 20.53 2.83 -19.19
CA VAL A 231 19.99 3.99 -18.44
C VAL A 231 18.46 4.07 -18.56
N ALA A 232 17.91 3.85 -19.76
CA ALA A 232 16.46 3.86 -20.00
C ALA A 232 15.75 2.76 -19.21
N GLU A 233 16.30 1.56 -19.16
CA GLU A 233 15.79 0.44 -18.37
C GLU A 233 15.79 0.80 -16.88
N ARG A 234 16.87 1.39 -16.36
CA ARG A 234 16.93 1.84 -14.96
C ARG A 234 15.86 2.88 -14.63
N ILE A 235 15.67 3.86 -15.52
CA ILE A 235 14.64 4.89 -15.37
C ILE A 235 13.24 4.26 -15.42
N ARG A 236 12.98 3.37 -16.37
CA ARG A 236 11.69 2.69 -16.53
C ARG A 236 11.36 1.74 -15.39
N LEU A 237 12.33 0.99 -14.87
CA LEU A 237 12.16 0.12 -13.70
C LEU A 237 11.71 0.91 -12.46
N GLN A 238 12.02 2.21 -12.39
CA GLN A 238 11.56 3.09 -11.31
C GLN A 238 10.28 3.85 -11.65
N GLN A 239 9.88 3.85 -12.92
CA GLN A 239 8.61 4.42 -13.37
C GLN A 239 7.50 3.38 -13.50
N LYS A 240 7.83 2.08 -13.49
CA LYS A 240 6.83 1.03 -13.41
C LYS A 240 6.17 1.12 -12.05
N LEU A 241 4.87 1.40 -12.09
CA LEU A 241 3.99 1.27 -10.94
C LEU A 241 4.21 -0.14 -10.34
N PRO A 242 4.47 -0.26 -9.02
CA PRO A 242 4.69 -1.57 -8.42
C PRO A 242 3.41 -2.39 -8.50
N ASN A 243 3.51 -3.72 -8.59
CA ASN A 243 2.38 -4.58 -8.31
C ASN A 243 2.02 -4.47 -6.82
N ILE A 244 0.74 -4.62 -6.50
CA ILE A 244 0.24 -4.53 -5.13
C ILE A 244 -0.59 -5.77 -4.84
N VAL A 245 -0.20 -6.54 -3.82
CA VAL A 245 -0.97 -7.63 -3.26
C VAL A 245 -1.47 -7.19 -1.89
N LEU A 246 -2.77 -6.98 -1.75
CA LEU A 246 -3.43 -6.85 -0.46
C LEU A 246 -4.08 -8.18 -0.10
N PHE A 247 -3.45 -8.90 0.82
CA PHE A 247 -3.89 -10.18 1.36
C PHE A 247 -4.69 -9.92 2.64
N LEU A 248 -6.02 -9.95 2.53
CA LEU A 248 -6.94 -9.67 3.63
C LEU A 248 -7.61 -10.96 4.12
N VAL A 249 -7.42 -11.29 5.39
CA VAL A 249 -8.03 -12.45 6.06
C VAL A 249 -9.32 -12.03 6.78
N ASP A 250 -10.30 -12.93 6.86
CA ASP A 250 -11.57 -12.70 7.55
C ASP A 250 -11.53 -13.24 8.99
N ASP A 251 -11.93 -12.42 9.96
CA ASP A 251 -12.05 -12.81 11.39
C ASP A 251 -10.77 -13.43 12.01
N MET A 252 -9.59 -13.01 11.55
CA MET A 252 -8.31 -13.48 12.11
C MET A 252 -7.87 -12.54 13.23
N GLY A 253 -7.77 -13.08 14.44
CA GLY A 253 -7.31 -12.35 15.61
C GLY A 253 -5.81 -12.05 15.59
N TRP A 254 -5.41 -11.08 16.41
CA TRP A 254 -4.01 -10.62 16.53
C TRP A 254 -3.02 -11.73 16.92
N GLN A 255 -3.51 -12.80 17.51
CA GLN A 255 -2.74 -13.94 18.01
C GLN A 255 -2.95 -15.22 17.19
N ASP A 256 -3.79 -15.18 16.14
CA ASP A 256 -4.12 -16.35 15.32
C ASP A 256 -3.03 -16.69 14.28
N THR A 257 -1.77 -16.68 14.70
CA THR A 257 -0.57 -16.88 13.86
C THR A 257 0.59 -17.36 14.72
N SER A 258 1.56 -18.06 14.13
CA SER A 258 2.83 -18.38 14.80
C SER A 258 3.75 -17.18 14.99
N LEU A 259 3.55 -16.09 14.23
CA LEU A 259 4.34 -14.86 14.32
C LEU A 259 3.95 -14.04 15.56
N PRO A 260 4.85 -13.83 16.54
CA PRO A 260 4.52 -13.04 17.71
C PRO A 260 4.37 -11.56 17.37
N PHE A 261 3.16 -11.01 17.49
CA PHE A 261 2.92 -9.57 17.42
C PHE A 261 3.02 -8.87 18.79
N HIS A 262 2.85 -9.64 19.87
CA HIS A 262 3.14 -9.17 21.22
C HIS A 262 4.66 -9.16 21.47
N THR A 263 5.07 -8.56 22.59
CA THR A 263 6.47 -8.52 23.02
C THR A 263 7.03 -9.91 23.30
N GLU A 264 6.16 -10.85 23.68
CA GLU A 264 6.49 -12.26 23.92
C GLU A 264 5.55 -13.18 23.13
N ALA A 265 6.05 -14.37 22.78
CA ALA A 265 5.23 -15.40 22.16
C ALA A 265 4.18 -15.94 23.15
N THR A 266 2.92 -15.95 22.73
CA THR A 266 1.80 -16.50 23.48
C THR A 266 1.63 -18.00 23.26
N ASP A 267 0.74 -18.63 24.02
CA ASP A 267 0.35 -20.03 23.77
C ASP A 267 -0.35 -20.21 22.41
N PHE A 268 -1.03 -19.17 21.92
CA PHE A 268 -1.60 -19.17 20.58
C PHE A 268 -0.49 -19.17 19.51
N ASN A 269 0.56 -18.36 19.68
CA ASN A 269 1.68 -18.39 18.73
C ASN A 269 2.39 -19.75 18.69
N ARG A 270 2.50 -20.44 19.84
CA ARG A 270 3.04 -21.80 19.89
C ARG A 270 2.10 -22.85 19.31
N ARG A 271 0.80 -22.57 19.26
CA ARG A 271 -0.24 -23.49 18.76
C ARG A 271 -0.29 -23.50 17.24
N TYR A 272 -0.33 -22.32 16.61
CA TYR A 272 -0.51 -22.21 15.16
C TYR A 272 0.79 -22.41 14.39
N HIS A 273 0.67 -22.68 13.10
CA HIS A 273 1.81 -22.82 12.19
C HIS A 273 1.60 -21.99 10.93
N THR A 274 2.22 -20.81 10.87
CA THR A 274 2.11 -19.87 9.74
C THR A 274 3.49 -19.44 9.24
N PRO A 275 4.29 -20.36 8.67
CA PRO A 275 5.66 -20.07 8.25
C PRO A 275 5.77 -19.01 7.15
N HIS A 276 4.75 -18.82 6.30
CA HIS A 276 4.81 -17.84 5.23
C HIS A 276 4.54 -16.42 5.74
N MET A 277 3.71 -16.26 6.77
CA MET A 277 3.61 -15.00 7.52
C MET A 277 4.94 -14.65 8.19
N GLU A 278 5.62 -15.61 8.80
CA GLU A 278 6.96 -15.38 9.38
C GLU A 278 7.98 -15.00 8.30
N GLN A 279 7.95 -15.66 7.14
CA GLN A 279 8.80 -15.32 6.00
C GLN A 279 8.52 -13.91 5.48
N LEU A 280 7.25 -13.53 5.34
CA LEU A 280 6.84 -12.19 4.92
C LEU A 280 7.34 -11.13 5.90
N ALA A 281 7.20 -11.38 7.21
CA ALA A 281 7.69 -10.49 8.25
C ALA A 281 9.22 -10.35 8.23
N LYS A 282 9.96 -11.46 8.05
CA LYS A 282 11.43 -11.42 7.89
C LYS A 282 11.87 -10.58 6.70
N LYS A 283 11.09 -10.56 5.61
CA LYS A 283 11.35 -9.74 4.41
C LYS A 283 10.76 -8.33 4.50
N GLY A 284 10.08 -7.98 5.59
CA GLY A 284 9.30 -6.74 5.67
C GLY A 284 9.25 -6.16 7.07
N MET A 285 8.14 -5.49 7.33
CA MET A 285 7.85 -4.78 8.57
C MET A 285 6.52 -5.28 9.13
N LYS A 286 6.51 -5.69 10.41
CA LYS A 286 5.26 -5.99 11.12
C LYS A 286 4.77 -4.79 11.91
N PHE A 287 3.46 -4.57 11.91
CA PHE A 287 2.81 -3.51 12.69
C PHE A 287 2.14 -4.13 13.91
N THR A 288 2.55 -3.73 15.12
CA THR A 288 2.03 -4.30 16.38
C THR A 288 0.79 -3.59 16.90
N GLN A 289 0.42 -2.47 16.28
CA GLN A 289 -0.74 -1.65 16.62
C GLN A 289 -1.55 -1.26 15.37
N ALA A 290 -1.88 -2.25 14.55
CA ALA A 290 -2.79 -2.08 13.42
C ALA A 290 -4.24 -2.35 13.83
N TYR A 291 -5.16 -1.52 13.33
CA TYR A 291 -6.55 -1.53 13.73
C TYR A 291 -7.53 -1.64 12.57
N ALA A 292 -8.64 -2.33 12.83
CA ALA A 292 -9.82 -2.44 11.98
C ALA A 292 -11.07 -2.00 12.76
N CYS A 293 -12.24 -2.05 12.12
CA CYS A 293 -13.51 -2.04 12.86
C CYS A 293 -13.77 -3.42 13.48
N SER A 294 -14.69 -3.50 14.43
CA SER A 294 -14.98 -4.75 15.14
C SER A 294 -15.80 -5.78 14.35
N VAL A 295 -16.26 -5.42 13.14
CA VAL A 295 -17.06 -6.26 12.25
C VAL A 295 -16.63 -6.04 10.80
N CYS A 296 -16.80 -7.06 9.95
CA CYS A 296 -16.36 -7.09 8.55
C CYS A 296 -16.76 -5.91 7.65
N SER A 297 -18.05 -5.66 7.38
CA SER A 297 -18.47 -4.63 6.41
C SER A 297 -17.93 -3.22 6.68
N PRO A 298 -17.96 -2.67 7.92
CA PRO A 298 -17.38 -1.35 8.16
C PRO A 298 -15.90 -1.29 7.79
N THR A 299 -15.09 -2.27 8.21
CA THR A 299 -13.67 -2.33 7.84
C THR A 299 -13.49 -2.34 6.31
N ARG A 300 -14.23 -3.19 5.61
CA ARG A 300 -14.09 -3.36 4.15
C ARG A 300 -14.53 -2.12 3.37
N VAL A 301 -15.56 -1.42 3.82
CA VAL A 301 -15.99 -0.15 3.21
C VAL A 301 -14.99 0.97 3.53
N SER A 302 -14.46 1.04 4.76
CA SER A 302 -13.40 1.99 5.11
C SER A 302 -12.12 1.78 4.29
N LEU A 303 -11.70 0.54 4.10
CA LEU A 303 -10.58 0.17 3.21
C LEU A 303 -10.79 0.67 1.78
N MET A 304 -12.00 0.48 1.24
CA MET A 304 -12.29 0.80 -0.15
C MET A 304 -12.51 2.29 -0.40
N THR A 305 -12.81 3.09 0.62
CA THR A 305 -13.22 4.49 0.45
C THR A 305 -12.29 5.51 1.12
N GLY A 306 -11.50 5.07 2.09
CA GLY A 306 -10.71 5.95 2.96
C GLY A 306 -11.56 6.73 3.96
N LEU A 307 -12.85 6.39 4.11
CA LEU A 307 -13.77 7.03 5.04
C LEU A 307 -13.88 6.22 6.32
N ASN A 308 -13.95 6.89 7.47
CA ASN A 308 -14.19 6.24 8.75
C ASN A 308 -15.62 5.69 8.83
N ALA A 309 -15.81 4.63 9.62
CA ALA A 309 -17.10 3.97 9.75
C ALA A 309 -18.24 4.88 10.21
N ALA A 310 -17.94 5.85 11.08
CA ALA A 310 -18.90 6.84 11.55
C ALA A 310 -19.44 7.74 10.44
N ARG A 311 -18.58 8.11 9.47
CA ARG A 311 -18.93 8.97 8.33
C ARG A 311 -19.72 8.20 7.28
N HIS A 312 -19.23 7.02 6.90
CA HIS A 312 -19.86 6.26 5.82
C HIS A 312 -21.14 5.52 6.26
N ARG A 313 -21.38 5.39 7.57
CA ARG A 313 -22.59 4.80 8.17
C ARG A 313 -22.90 3.35 7.78
N VAL A 314 -21.99 2.63 7.10
CA VAL A 314 -22.04 1.16 6.98
C VAL A 314 -21.44 0.52 8.24
N THR A 315 -22.12 0.65 9.38
CA THR A 315 -21.54 0.37 10.72
C THR A 315 -21.80 -1.04 11.24
N ASN A 316 -22.53 -1.88 10.51
CA ASN A 316 -22.71 -3.31 10.82
C ASN A 316 -22.68 -4.14 9.52
N TRP A 317 -22.67 -5.46 9.63
CA TRP A 317 -22.58 -6.35 8.47
C TRP A 317 -23.82 -6.27 7.58
N THR A 318 -23.63 -6.21 6.26
CA THR A 318 -24.70 -6.11 5.26
C THR A 318 -25.05 -7.48 4.66
N LEU A 319 -26.26 -7.64 4.10
CA LEU A 319 -26.59 -8.84 3.30
C LEU A 319 -27.76 -8.58 2.36
N ARG A 320 -28.95 -8.30 2.90
CA ARG A 320 -30.19 -8.16 2.12
C ARG A 320 -30.54 -6.69 1.94
N LYS A 321 -30.96 -6.31 0.73
CA LYS A 321 -31.33 -4.94 0.40
C LYS A 321 -32.38 -4.39 1.39
N ASN A 322 -32.10 -3.21 1.93
CA ASN A 322 -32.93 -2.47 2.88
C ASN A 322 -33.25 -3.18 4.21
N ALA A 323 -32.58 -4.28 4.51
CA ALA A 323 -32.80 -5.04 5.74
C ALA A 323 -31.61 -4.90 6.69
N SER A 324 -31.89 -4.50 7.93
CA SER A 324 -30.87 -4.50 8.97
C SER A 324 -30.63 -5.91 9.52
N ASN A 325 -29.37 -6.21 9.80
CA ASN A 325 -28.95 -7.39 10.53
C ASN A 325 -28.80 -7.17 12.05
N ASP A 326 -29.14 -5.98 12.55
CA ASP A 326 -29.15 -5.71 13.98
C ASP A 326 -30.11 -6.66 14.70
N ARG A 327 -29.64 -7.27 15.79
CA ARG A 327 -30.51 -8.02 16.69
C ARG A 327 -31.40 -7.05 17.46
N LYS A 328 -32.60 -7.50 17.80
CA LYS A 328 -33.51 -6.73 18.65
C LYS A 328 -32.84 -6.40 19.98
N HIS A 329 -33.01 -5.15 20.43
CA HIS A 329 -32.53 -4.68 21.72
C HIS A 329 -33.70 -4.23 22.59
N SER A 330 -33.65 -4.50 23.89
CA SER A 330 -34.76 -4.21 24.81
C SER A 330 -34.94 -2.71 25.06
N GLN A 331 -33.86 -1.93 25.02
CA GLN A 331 -33.86 -0.51 25.43
C GLN A 331 -33.57 0.48 24.28
N LEU A 332 -33.04 0.02 23.15
CA LEU A 332 -32.55 0.88 22.07
C LEU A 332 -33.20 0.50 20.74
N ASP A 333 -33.49 1.49 19.93
CA ASP A 333 -33.72 1.36 18.49
C ASP A 333 -32.50 1.88 17.73
N PHE A 334 -32.08 1.14 16.70
CA PHE A 334 -30.87 1.46 15.94
C PHE A 334 -31.14 2.43 14.80
N PRO A 335 -30.15 3.26 14.42
CA PRO A 335 -30.34 4.26 13.39
C PRO A 335 -30.62 3.61 12.02
N LEU A 336 -31.14 4.42 11.10
CA LEU A 336 -31.24 4.06 9.68
C LEU A 336 -29.86 4.16 9.02
N TRP A 337 -28.95 3.28 9.44
CA TRP A 337 -27.61 3.16 8.88
C TRP A 337 -27.64 2.62 7.45
N ASN A 338 -26.51 2.71 6.75
CA ASN A 338 -26.36 2.36 5.34
C ASN A 338 -26.29 0.84 5.13
N VAL A 339 -27.42 0.14 5.37
CA VAL A 339 -27.57 -1.32 5.27
C VAL A 339 -27.25 -1.89 3.88
N ASN A 340 -27.28 -1.06 2.85
CA ASN A 340 -26.99 -1.48 1.48
C ASN A 340 -25.50 -1.38 1.12
N GLY A 341 -24.67 -0.84 2.02
CA GLY A 341 -23.22 -0.77 1.87
C GLY A 341 -22.75 0.37 0.95
N LEU A 342 -21.73 0.10 0.16
CA LEU A 342 -21.09 1.02 -0.77
C LEU A 342 -21.82 1.06 -2.12
N SER A 343 -21.92 2.25 -2.72
CA SER A 343 -22.33 2.44 -4.11
C SER A 343 -21.39 3.44 -4.82
N PRO A 344 -20.93 3.15 -6.04
CA PRO A 344 -20.28 4.16 -6.89
C PRO A 344 -21.31 5.06 -7.59
N GLU A 345 -22.57 4.61 -7.67
CA GLU A 345 -23.68 5.33 -8.30
C GLU A 345 -24.37 6.26 -7.29
N PRO A 346 -24.80 7.47 -7.70
CA PRO A 346 -25.58 8.37 -6.85
C PRO A 346 -26.99 7.80 -6.58
N ASP A 347 -27.64 8.36 -5.56
CA ASP A 347 -29.06 8.16 -5.26
C ASP A 347 -29.51 6.71 -4.99
N ILE A 348 -28.58 5.80 -4.71
CA ILE A 348 -28.91 4.46 -4.21
C ILE A 348 -29.21 4.56 -2.73
N GLU A 349 -30.47 4.32 -2.37
CA GLU A 349 -30.95 4.42 -0.99
C GLU A 349 -30.06 3.65 0.01
N ARG A 350 -29.83 4.25 1.17
CA ARG A 350 -29.13 3.63 2.31
C ARG A 350 -27.78 3.02 1.92
N THR A 351 -27.08 3.66 0.99
CA THR A 351 -25.67 3.38 0.67
C THR A 351 -24.80 4.59 1.02
N VAL A 352 -23.51 4.34 1.20
CA VAL A 352 -22.51 5.40 1.06
C VAL A 352 -22.15 5.53 -0.42
N GLN A 353 -22.36 6.72 -0.97
CA GLN A 353 -21.84 7.03 -2.30
C GLN A 353 -20.35 7.36 -2.17
N ALA A 354 -19.48 6.54 -2.75
CA ALA A 354 -18.05 6.81 -2.79
C ALA A 354 -17.41 6.16 -4.00
N ARG A 355 -16.33 6.77 -4.48
CA ARG A 355 -15.48 6.16 -5.48
C ARG A 355 -14.50 5.23 -4.77
N ALA A 356 -14.49 3.96 -5.15
CA ALA A 356 -13.69 2.96 -4.47
C ALA A 356 -12.23 2.91 -4.97
N LEU A 357 -11.33 2.45 -4.10
CA LEU A 357 -9.90 2.24 -4.36
C LEU A 357 -9.58 1.61 -5.73
N PRO A 358 -10.16 0.45 -6.12
CA PRO A 358 -9.84 -0.18 -7.41
C PRO A 358 -10.20 0.71 -8.61
N ALA A 359 -11.22 1.57 -8.52
CA ALA A 359 -11.55 2.49 -9.61
C ALA A 359 -10.44 3.53 -9.85
N TYR A 360 -9.74 3.99 -8.80
CA TYR A 360 -8.58 4.86 -8.95
C TYR A 360 -7.38 4.11 -9.51
N LEU A 361 -7.11 2.90 -9.02
CA LEU A 361 -5.99 2.08 -9.50
C LEU A 361 -6.15 1.69 -10.97
N ARG A 362 -7.37 1.36 -11.39
CA ARG A 362 -7.68 1.08 -12.80
C ARG A 362 -7.39 2.27 -13.70
N GLU A 363 -7.77 3.49 -13.27
CA GLU A 363 -7.44 4.72 -14.01
C GLU A 363 -5.94 5.03 -14.01
N ALA A 364 -5.22 4.64 -12.95
CA ALA A 364 -3.76 4.69 -12.90
C ALA A 364 -3.08 3.61 -13.78
N GLY A 365 -3.84 2.75 -14.46
CA GLY A 365 -3.32 1.76 -15.41
C GLY A 365 -3.13 0.35 -14.84
N TYR A 366 -3.55 0.10 -13.59
CA TYR A 366 -3.50 -1.23 -13.00
C TYR A 366 -4.53 -2.17 -13.60
N ARG A 367 -4.18 -3.45 -13.74
CA ARG A 367 -5.13 -4.55 -13.79
C ARG A 367 -5.61 -4.83 -12.37
N THR A 368 -6.89 -4.60 -12.10
CA THR A 368 -7.46 -4.74 -10.75
C THR A 368 -8.18 -6.09 -10.60
N ILE A 369 -7.75 -6.89 -9.63
CA ILE A 369 -8.15 -8.29 -9.47
C ILE A 369 -8.71 -8.47 -8.06
N HIS A 370 -9.99 -8.82 -7.96
CA HIS A 370 -10.65 -9.20 -6.72
C HIS A 370 -10.77 -10.73 -6.64
N VAL A 371 -10.39 -11.33 -5.51
CA VAL A 371 -10.58 -12.76 -5.24
C VAL A 371 -11.13 -12.99 -3.83
N GLY A 372 -12.25 -13.71 -3.72
CA GLY A 372 -12.81 -14.18 -2.46
C GLY A 372 -13.97 -13.32 -1.90
N LYS A 373 -13.93 -12.94 -0.63
CA LYS A 373 -14.99 -12.21 0.07
C LYS A 373 -14.97 -10.72 -0.31
N ALA A 374 -16.03 -10.26 -0.98
CA ALA A 374 -16.22 -8.83 -1.27
C ALA A 374 -16.92 -8.12 -0.10
N HIS A 375 -18.21 -8.41 0.09
CA HIS A 375 -19.03 -7.91 1.19
C HIS A 375 -19.11 -6.38 1.30
N PHE A 376 -19.04 -5.67 0.16
CA PHE A 376 -19.13 -4.20 0.11
C PHE A 376 -20.56 -3.67 0.07
N GLY A 377 -21.51 -4.45 -0.45
CA GLY A 377 -22.90 -4.03 -0.61
C GLY A 377 -23.89 -5.18 -0.50
N ALA A 378 -25.14 -4.85 -0.16
CA ALA A 378 -26.22 -5.82 -0.05
C ALA A 378 -26.65 -6.39 -1.41
N ILE A 379 -27.25 -7.58 -1.42
CA ILE A 379 -27.71 -8.27 -2.63
C ILE A 379 -28.61 -7.35 -3.46
N GLY A 380 -28.27 -7.21 -4.74
CA GLY A 380 -29.05 -6.38 -5.67
C GLY A 380 -28.77 -4.87 -5.55
N THR A 381 -27.71 -4.46 -4.86
CA THR A 381 -27.15 -3.10 -4.94
C THR A 381 -25.84 -3.11 -5.74
N PRO A 382 -25.41 -1.97 -6.31
CA PRO A 382 -24.20 -1.93 -7.14
C PRO A 382 -22.96 -2.51 -6.44
N GLY A 383 -22.75 -2.19 -5.15
CA GLY A 383 -21.63 -2.70 -4.36
C GLY A 383 -21.62 -4.21 -4.08
N SER A 384 -22.68 -4.94 -4.43
CA SER A 384 -22.68 -6.41 -4.30
C SER A 384 -21.77 -7.13 -5.30
N ASP A 385 -21.38 -6.46 -6.40
CA ASP A 385 -20.43 -6.99 -7.38
C ASP A 385 -19.17 -6.11 -7.41
N PRO A 386 -17.99 -6.66 -7.04
CA PRO A 386 -16.69 -5.98 -7.15
C PRO A 386 -16.44 -5.27 -8.49
N ARG A 387 -16.97 -5.77 -9.61
CA ARG A 387 -16.77 -5.15 -10.92
C ARG A 387 -17.40 -3.77 -11.01
N ASN A 388 -18.53 -3.56 -10.35
CA ASN A 388 -19.23 -2.28 -10.34
C ASN A 388 -18.45 -1.21 -9.57
N VAL A 389 -17.69 -1.61 -8.54
CA VAL A 389 -16.89 -0.67 -7.72
C VAL A 389 -15.49 -0.43 -8.28
N GLY A 390 -15.12 -1.05 -9.41
CA GLY A 390 -13.91 -0.70 -10.15
C GLY A 390 -12.93 -1.83 -10.41
N PHE A 391 -13.19 -3.05 -9.92
CA PHE A 391 -12.35 -4.20 -10.25
C PHE A 391 -12.56 -4.67 -11.71
N ASP A 392 -11.50 -5.05 -12.41
CA ASP A 392 -11.58 -5.63 -13.75
C ASP A 392 -11.97 -7.12 -13.69
N VAL A 393 -11.48 -7.82 -12.67
CA VAL A 393 -11.71 -9.25 -12.45
C VAL A 393 -12.37 -9.44 -11.10
N ASN A 394 -13.43 -10.25 -11.07
CA ASN A 394 -14.07 -10.71 -9.83
C ASN A 394 -14.10 -12.24 -9.84
N ILE A 395 -13.36 -12.86 -8.92
CA ILE A 395 -13.41 -14.28 -8.63
C ILE A 395 -14.09 -14.46 -7.27
N ALA A 396 -15.21 -15.16 -7.25
CA ALA A 396 -15.95 -15.55 -6.05
C ALA A 396 -16.50 -14.42 -5.14
N GLY A 397 -16.43 -13.16 -5.57
CA GLY A 397 -16.95 -12.02 -4.83
C GLY A 397 -18.42 -11.77 -5.05
N HIS A 398 -19.15 -11.60 -3.95
CA HIS A 398 -20.55 -11.21 -3.93
C HIS A 398 -20.93 -10.51 -2.60
N ALA A 399 -22.22 -10.24 -2.40
CA ALA A 399 -22.75 -9.56 -1.23
C ALA A 399 -22.57 -10.30 0.11
N ALA A 400 -22.40 -11.62 0.13
CA ALA A 400 -22.42 -12.36 1.39
C ALA A 400 -21.09 -12.22 2.15
N GLY A 401 -21.22 -12.11 3.47
CA GLY A 401 -20.09 -11.93 4.38
C GLY A 401 -19.39 -13.20 4.84
N GLY A 402 -19.75 -14.35 4.31
CA GLY A 402 -19.17 -15.64 4.70
C GLY A 402 -19.58 -16.71 3.69
N PRO A 403 -18.89 -17.86 3.66
CA PRO A 403 -19.17 -18.91 2.70
C PRO A 403 -20.27 -19.86 3.20
N GLY A 404 -20.93 -20.54 2.26
CA GLY A 404 -21.87 -21.60 2.55
C GLY A 404 -21.17 -22.84 3.09
N SER A 405 -20.01 -23.16 2.51
CA SER A 405 -19.05 -24.17 2.94
C SER A 405 -17.64 -23.82 2.45
N PHE A 406 -16.62 -24.36 3.12
CA PHE A 406 -15.24 -24.37 2.63
C PHE A 406 -14.90 -25.60 1.78
N LEU A 407 -15.80 -26.57 1.63
CA LEU A 407 -15.52 -27.84 0.97
C LEU A 407 -16.07 -27.88 -0.46
N GLY A 408 -15.22 -28.20 -1.44
CA GLY A 408 -15.61 -28.39 -2.84
C GLY A 408 -16.62 -29.53 -3.02
N GLN A 409 -16.50 -30.60 -2.22
CA GLN A 409 -17.48 -31.71 -2.16
C GLN A 409 -18.89 -31.25 -1.75
N GLN A 410 -19.00 -30.10 -1.07
CA GLN A 410 -20.27 -29.46 -0.70
C GLN A 410 -20.60 -28.28 -1.63
N ASN A 411 -19.91 -28.16 -2.77
CA ASN A 411 -20.05 -27.12 -3.77
C ASN A 411 -19.92 -25.70 -3.18
N PHE A 412 -19.13 -25.56 -2.10
CA PHE A 412 -19.04 -24.32 -1.31
C PHE A 412 -20.41 -23.72 -0.89
N SER A 413 -21.45 -24.55 -0.89
CA SER A 413 -22.84 -24.14 -0.74
C SER A 413 -23.28 -24.27 0.71
N ALA A 414 -24.32 -23.53 1.13
CA ALA A 414 -24.93 -23.75 2.45
C ALA A 414 -25.94 -24.92 2.48
N VAL A 415 -26.24 -25.55 1.33
CA VAL A 415 -27.26 -26.59 1.22
C VAL A 415 -26.97 -27.81 2.10
N TRP A 416 -25.69 -28.19 2.28
CA TRP A 416 -25.30 -29.34 3.12
C TRP A 416 -25.77 -29.20 4.57
N ARG A 417 -25.92 -27.97 5.06
CA ARG A 417 -26.43 -27.63 6.40
C ARG A 417 -27.87 -27.10 6.39
N LYS A 418 -28.64 -27.36 5.32
CA LYS A 418 -29.99 -26.84 5.09
C LYS A 418 -30.06 -25.30 5.20
N GLY A 419 -28.97 -24.62 4.89
CA GLY A 419 -28.88 -23.16 4.91
C GLY A 419 -29.36 -22.52 3.62
N ASP A 420 -29.62 -21.22 3.67
CA ASP A 420 -30.01 -20.42 2.51
C ASP A 420 -28.84 -20.33 1.51
N ARG A 421 -29.14 -20.50 0.21
CA ARG A 421 -28.17 -20.44 -0.89
C ARG A 421 -27.59 -19.05 -1.11
N VAL A 422 -28.08 -18.03 -0.40
CA VAL A 422 -27.47 -16.70 -0.34
C VAL A 422 -25.99 -16.72 0.07
N TRP A 423 -25.57 -17.76 0.79
CA TRP A 423 -24.18 -17.97 1.22
C TRP A 423 -23.34 -18.78 0.21
N ASP A 424 -23.93 -19.32 -0.86
CA ASP A 424 -23.19 -20.11 -1.85
C ASP A 424 -22.10 -19.23 -2.50
N VAL A 425 -20.87 -19.73 -2.54
CA VAL A 425 -19.74 -19.02 -3.15
C VAL A 425 -19.81 -19.15 -4.68
N PRO A 426 -19.92 -18.05 -5.44
CA PRO A 426 -20.11 -18.11 -6.90
C PRO A 426 -18.77 -18.29 -7.66
N GLY A 427 -18.84 -18.64 -8.94
CA GLY A 427 -17.69 -18.52 -9.86
C GLY A 427 -16.58 -19.53 -9.64
N LEU A 428 -16.87 -20.62 -8.91
CA LEU A 428 -15.97 -21.74 -8.62
C LEU A 428 -16.61 -23.09 -8.98
N GLU A 429 -17.52 -23.09 -9.96
CA GLU A 429 -18.27 -24.27 -10.38
C GLU A 429 -17.37 -25.42 -10.84
N ASP A 430 -16.22 -25.11 -11.44
CA ASP A 430 -15.21 -26.08 -11.85
C ASP A 430 -14.63 -26.89 -10.68
N TYR A 431 -14.81 -26.43 -9.44
CA TYR A 431 -14.32 -27.08 -8.23
C TYR A 431 -15.42 -27.83 -7.46
N HIS A 432 -16.68 -27.73 -7.90
CA HIS A 432 -17.81 -28.45 -7.29
C HIS A 432 -17.62 -29.97 -7.37
N GLY A 433 -17.89 -30.66 -6.26
CA GLY A 433 -17.70 -32.10 -6.11
C GLY A 433 -16.25 -32.56 -5.90
N LYS A 434 -15.25 -31.69 -6.00
CA LYS A 434 -13.83 -32.05 -5.86
C LYS A 434 -13.37 -32.03 -4.40
N GLU A 435 -12.37 -32.86 -4.08
CA GLU A 435 -11.62 -32.78 -2.80
C GLU A 435 -10.67 -31.59 -2.81
N ILE A 436 -11.25 -30.40 -2.69
CA ILE A 436 -10.51 -29.14 -2.64
C ILE A 436 -11.12 -28.22 -1.59
N PHE A 437 -10.26 -27.52 -0.85
CA PHE A 437 -10.68 -26.52 0.13
C PHE A 437 -10.82 -25.16 -0.55
N LEU A 438 -11.76 -24.33 -0.07
CA LEU A 438 -12.07 -23.03 -0.67
C LEU A 438 -10.84 -22.10 -0.71
N THR A 439 -9.98 -22.14 0.31
CA THR A 439 -8.72 -21.37 0.28
C THR A 439 -7.89 -21.75 -0.94
N GLU A 440 -7.70 -23.04 -1.21
CA GLU A 440 -6.92 -23.54 -2.34
C GLU A 440 -7.54 -23.15 -3.70
N ALA A 441 -8.85 -23.30 -3.85
CA ALA A 441 -9.54 -22.93 -5.10
C ALA A 441 -9.37 -21.44 -5.43
N LEU A 442 -9.51 -20.58 -4.42
CA LEU A 442 -9.28 -19.14 -4.57
C LEU A 442 -7.82 -18.83 -4.94
N THR A 443 -6.86 -19.50 -4.32
CA THR A 443 -5.42 -19.28 -4.58
C THR A 443 -5.05 -19.69 -6.01
N ILE A 444 -5.60 -20.79 -6.53
CA ILE A 444 -5.38 -21.23 -7.91
C ILE A 444 -5.89 -20.16 -8.89
N GLU A 445 -7.11 -19.68 -8.71
CA GLU A 445 -7.69 -18.66 -9.59
C GLU A 445 -6.99 -17.30 -9.45
N ALA A 446 -6.56 -16.92 -8.24
CA ALA A 446 -5.75 -15.72 -8.01
C ALA A 446 -4.43 -15.78 -8.79
N ASN A 447 -3.70 -16.90 -8.68
CA ASN A 447 -2.44 -17.10 -9.37
C ASN A 447 -2.62 -17.07 -10.90
N LYS A 448 -3.70 -17.67 -11.42
CA LYS A 448 -4.05 -17.59 -12.83
C LYS A 448 -4.30 -16.14 -13.28
N ALA A 449 -5.08 -15.37 -12.53
CA ALA A 449 -5.36 -13.97 -12.86
C ALA A 449 -4.10 -13.08 -12.79
N MET A 450 -3.19 -13.36 -11.85
CA MET A 450 -1.87 -12.72 -11.80
C MET A 450 -1.05 -13.05 -13.05
N ASP A 451 -0.98 -14.33 -13.44
CA ASP A 451 -0.26 -14.77 -14.64
C ASP A 451 -0.77 -14.08 -15.91
N GLU A 452 -2.08 -13.90 -16.03
CA GLU A 452 -2.69 -13.14 -17.13
C GLU A 452 -2.29 -11.66 -17.13
N ALA A 453 -2.23 -11.01 -15.95
CA ALA A 453 -1.79 -9.62 -15.84
C ALA A 453 -0.31 -9.45 -16.20
N VAL A 454 0.54 -10.39 -15.75
CA VAL A 454 1.97 -10.43 -16.09
C VAL A 454 2.17 -10.64 -17.59
N ALA A 455 1.44 -11.59 -18.19
CA ALA A 455 1.49 -11.83 -19.64
C ALA A 455 1.04 -10.61 -20.47
N ALA A 456 0.15 -9.78 -19.92
CA ALA A 456 -0.29 -8.53 -20.53
C ALA A 456 0.64 -7.34 -20.24
N GLU A 457 1.76 -7.55 -19.53
CA GLU A 457 2.72 -6.51 -19.12
C GLU A 457 2.09 -5.33 -18.37
N LYS A 458 1.01 -5.59 -17.61
CA LYS A 458 0.34 -4.57 -16.79
C LYS A 458 0.71 -4.72 -15.31
N PRO A 459 0.92 -3.62 -14.57
CA PRO A 459 0.96 -3.70 -13.12
C PRO A 459 -0.39 -4.20 -12.61
N PHE A 460 -0.41 -5.04 -11.58
CA PHE A 460 -1.64 -5.56 -11.02
C PHE A 460 -1.86 -5.13 -9.57
N PHE A 461 -3.13 -4.93 -9.23
CA PHE A 461 -3.60 -4.85 -7.85
C PHE A 461 -4.42 -6.09 -7.57
N LEU A 462 -3.87 -7.02 -6.78
CA LEU A 462 -4.57 -8.18 -6.28
C LEU A 462 -5.12 -7.87 -4.89
N TYR A 463 -6.44 -7.81 -4.78
CA TYR A 463 -7.13 -7.87 -3.50
C TYR A 463 -7.52 -9.33 -3.22
N MET A 464 -6.61 -10.06 -2.56
CA MET A 464 -6.79 -11.44 -2.13
C MET A 464 -7.52 -11.45 -0.79
N SER A 465 -8.84 -11.42 -0.84
CA SER A 465 -9.73 -11.29 0.31
C SER A 465 -10.30 -12.64 0.68
N HIS A 466 -9.62 -13.40 1.54
CA HIS A 466 -10.06 -14.74 1.88
C HIS A 466 -11.41 -14.76 2.61
N TYR A 467 -12.21 -15.81 2.37
CA TYR A 467 -13.31 -16.19 3.26
C TYR A 467 -12.80 -16.86 4.55
N ALA A 468 -11.58 -17.41 4.51
CA ALA A 468 -10.94 -17.93 5.71
C ALA A 468 -10.55 -16.77 6.63
N VAL A 469 -10.69 -16.90 7.94
CA VAL A 469 -11.01 -18.10 8.72
C VAL A 469 -12.44 -18.06 9.30
N HIS A 470 -13.37 -17.41 8.61
CA HIS A 470 -14.76 -17.24 9.05
C HIS A 470 -15.48 -18.59 9.27
N VAL A 471 -16.52 -18.58 10.11
CA VAL A 471 -17.44 -19.71 10.25
C VAL A 471 -18.26 -19.95 8.97
N PRO A 472 -18.74 -21.17 8.68
CA PRO A 472 -18.59 -22.40 9.45
C PRO A 472 -17.18 -22.99 9.33
N PHE A 473 -16.61 -23.45 10.44
CA PHE A 473 -15.35 -24.18 10.38
C PHE A 473 -15.53 -25.54 9.71
N ALA A 474 -14.53 -25.94 8.94
CA ALA A 474 -14.52 -27.20 8.23
C ALA A 474 -13.18 -27.91 8.40
N VAL A 475 -13.21 -29.24 8.27
CA VAL A 475 -11.99 -30.06 8.29
C VAL A 475 -11.22 -29.84 7.00
N ASP A 476 -10.14 -29.08 7.07
CA ASP A 476 -9.11 -29.09 6.04
C ASP A 476 -8.20 -30.31 6.27
N SER A 477 -8.44 -31.39 5.51
CA SER A 477 -7.77 -32.67 5.70
C SER A 477 -6.24 -32.61 5.55
N ARG A 478 -5.72 -31.56 4.88
CA ARG A 478 -4.29 -31.32 4.69
C ARG A 478 -3.56 -31.05 6.01
N PHE A 479 -4.24 -30.43 6.97
CA PHE A 479 -3.62 -29.94 8.22
C PHE A 479 -4.34 -30.40 9.49
N TYR A 480 -5.63 -30.74 9.41
CA TYR A 480 -6.46 -31.05 10.57
C TYR A 480 -5.88 -32.13 11.50
N LYS A 481 -5.35 -33.23 10.93
CA LYS A 481 -4.82 -34.33 11.73
C LYS A 481 -3.65 -33.89 12.62
N LYS A 482 -2.75 -33.04 12.11
CA LYS A 482 -1.59 -32.50 12.83
C LYS A 482 -2.03 -31.79 14.11
N TYR A 483 -3.07 -30.96 14.05
CA TYR A 483 -3.61 -30.27 15.22
C TYR A 483 -4.40 -31.20 16.14
N ARG A 484 -5.17 -32.13 15.58
CA ARG A 484 -5.94 -33.07 16.40
C ARG A 484 -5.04 -34.00 17.23
N ASP A 485 -3.91 -34.42 16.69
CA ASP A 485 -2.94 -35.29 17.36
C ASP A 485 -2.25 -34.61 18.56
N THR A 486 -2.27 -33.26 18.68
CA THR A 486 -1.73 -32.55 19.86
C THR A 486 -2.70 -32.51 21.05
N GLY A 487 -3.93 -33.01 20.88
CA GLY A 487 -4.97 -33.01 21.90
C GLY A 487 -5.90 -31.79 21.85
N LEU A 488 -5.76 -30.89 20.87
CA LEU A 488 -6.73 -29.81 20.63
C LEU A 488 -8.12 -30.39 20.38
N ASP A 489 -9.16 -29.72 20.88
CA ASP A 489 -10.53 -30.14 20.62
C ASP A 489 -10.87 -30.05 19.12
N HIS A 490 -11.98 -30.66 18.73
CA HIS A 490 -12.37 -30.76 17.32
C HIS A 490 -12.51 -29.40 16.65
N THR A 491 -13.14 -28.43 17.33
CA THR A 491 -13.42 -27.10 16.80
C THR A 491 -12.13 -26.30 16.65
N GLU A 492 -11.27 -26.30 17.66
CA GLU A 492 -9.98 -25.60 17.60
C GLU A 492 -9.01 -26.26 16.61
N SER A 493 -9.09 -27.58 16.41
CA SER A 493 -8.33 -28.28 15.38
C SER A 493 -8.77 -27.89 13.96
N MET A 494 -10.07 -27.70 13.73
CA MET A 494 -10.57 -27.17 12.44
C MET A 494 -10.10 -25.72 12.24
N TYR A 495 -10.22 -24.87 13.26
CA TYR A 495 -9.78 -23.48 13.18
C TYR A 495 -8.28 -23.37 12.86
N ALA A 496 -7.43 -24.08 13.60
CA ALA A 496 -5.97 -24.07 13.38
C ALA A 496 -5.58 -24.62 12.00
N ALA A 497 -6.29 -25.65 11.51
CA ALA A 497 -6.08 -26.17 10.16
C ALA A 497 -6.46 -25.15 9.07
N MET A 498 -7.54 -24.39 9.27
CA MET A 498 -7.94 -23.32 8.36
C MET A 498 -6.94 -22.14 8.37
N VAL A 499 -6.37 -21.81 9.53
CA VAL A 499 -5.27 -20.82 9.64
C VAL A 499 -4.05 -21.27 8.85
N GLU A 500 -3.61 -22.53 8.99
CA GLU A 500 -2.49 -23.07 8.21
C GLU A 500 -2.81 -23.15 6.70
N GLY A 501 -4.05 -23.47 6.34
CA GLY A 501 -4.50 -23.45 4.94
C GLY A 501 -4.54 -22.04 4.33
N MET A 502 -4.80 -21.00 5.14
CA MET A 502 -4.67 -19.60 4.73
C MET A 502 -3.20 -19.21 4.56
N ASP A 503 -2.31 -19.62 5.47
CA ASP A 503 -0.88 -19.35 5.35
C ASP A 503 -0.25 -20.07 4.15
N LYS A 504 -0.67 -21.28 3.82
CA LYS A 504 -0.28 -21.95 2.56
C LYS A 504 -0.67 -21.10 1.34
N SER A 505 -1.88 -20.54 1.32
CA SER A 505 -2.32 -19.65 0.24
C SER A 505 -1.40 -18.44 0.11
N LEU A 506 -1.02 -17.80 1.23
CA LEU A 506 -0.04 -16.71 1.23
C LEU A 506 1.29 -17.18 0.61
N GLY A 507 1.78 -18.36 1.00
CA GLY A 507 2.98 -18.98 0.44
C GLY A 507 2.92 -19.14 -1.08
N ASP A 508 1.80 -19.64 -1.62
CA ASP A 508 1.62 -19.84 -3.05
C ASP A 508 1.58 -18.52 -3.83
N ILE A 509 0.96 -17.47 -3.27
CA ILE A 509 0.96 -16.12 -3.87
C ILE A 509 2.38 -15.54 -3.89
N LEU A 510 3.12 -15.67 -2.78
CA LEU A 510 4.52 -15.24 -2.70
C LEU A 510 5.42 -16.01 -3.69
N ALA A 511 5.21 -17.32 -3.80
CA ALA A 511 5.92 -18.17 -4.76
C ALA A 511 5.60 -17.78 -6.20
N ASN A 512 4.36 -17.34 -6.49
CA ASN A 512 4.01 -16.84 -7.81
C ASN A 512 4.74 -15.53 -8.15
N VAL A 513 4.76 -14.56 -7.23
CA VAL A 513 5.53 -13.33 -7.37
C VAL A 513 7.01 -13.63 -7.65
N GLU A 514 7.60 -14.59 -6.92
CA GLU A 514 8.98 -15.01 -7.10
C GLU A 514 9.22 -15.71 -8.44
N ARG A 515 8.31 -16.61 -8.86
CA ARG A 515 8.38 -17.31 -10.15
C ARG A 515 8.43 -16.35 -11.34
N HIS A 516 7.68 -15.25 -11.28
CA HIS A 516 7.72 -14.19 -12.30
C HIS A 516 8.86 -13.18 -12.11
N ARG A 517 9.72 -13.36 -11.10
CA ARG A 517 10.82 -12.45 -10.74
C ARG A 517 10.35 -11.03 -10.39
N LEU A 518 9.15 -10.91 -9.85
CA LEU A 518 8.51 -9.63 -9.48
C LEU A 518 8.73 -9.25 -8.02
N SER A 519 9.59 -9.97 -7.28
CA SER A 519 9.79 -9.74 -5.84
C SER A 519 10.28 -8.33 -5.49
N ASN A 520 11.02 -7.67 -6.40
CA ASN A 520 11.46 -6.29 -6.22
C ASN A 520 10.45 -5.25 -6.74
N GLU A 521 9.41 -5.70 -7.45
CA GLU A 521 8.40 -4.87 -8.09
C GLU A 521 7.01 -5.10 -7.49
N THR A 522 6.90 -5.89 -6.41
CA THR A 522 5.62 -6.24 -5.79
C THR A 522 5.63 -5.91 -4.32
N ILE A 523 4.61 -5.18 -3.89
CA ILE A 523 4.34 -4.87 -2.49
C ILE A 523 3.33 -5.88 -1.99
N VAL A 524 3.62 -6.54 -0.88
CA VAL A 524 2.70 -7.49 -0.25
C VAL A 524 2.30 -6.96 1.11
N MET A 525 1.01 -6.70 1.27
CA MET A 525 0.39 -6.20 2.49
C MET A 525 -0.55 -7.28 3.02
N PHE A 526 -0.30 -7.77 4.23
CA PHE A 526 -1.14 -8.72 4.93
C PHE A 526 -1.93 -7.99 6.03
N MET A 527 -3.23 -8.26 6.16
CA MET A 527 -4.07 -7.73 7.23
C MET A 527 -5.28 -8.65 7.54
N SER A 528 -5.97 -8.42 8.66
CA SER A 528 -7.31 -8.98 8.95
C SER A 528 -8.37 -7.88 9.03
N ASP A 529 -9.63 -8.21 8.73
CA ASP A 529 -10.71 -7.24 8.68
C ASP A 529 -11.41 -6.96 10.04
N ASN A 530 -11.18 -7.79 11.05
CA ASN A 530 -11.60 -7.57 12.44
C ASN A 530 -10.89 -8.58 13.36
N GLY A 531 -11.05 -8.41 14.67
CA GLY A 531 -10.50 -9.34 15.66
C GLY A 531 -11.10 -10.74 15.62
N GLY A 532 -10.41 -11.71 16.19
CA GLY A 532 -10.81 -13.12 16.14
C GLY A 532 -12.17 -13.35 16.79
N LEU A 533 -13.01 -14.18 16.17
CA LEU A 533 -14.27 -14.60 16.78
C LEU A 533 -13.98 -15.32 18.10
N SER A 534 -14.50 -14.81 19.22
CA SER A 534 -14.30 -15.41 20.55
C SER A 534 -15.60 -15.55 21.36
N ALA A 535 -16.70 -14.91 20.94
CA ALA A 535 -17.97 -14.95 21.66
C ALA A 535 -18.74 -16.26 21.50
N HIS A 536 -18.63 -16.89 20.33
CA HIS A 536 -19.30 -18.16 20.04
C HIS A 536 -18.59 -18.90 18.90
N GLY A 537 -18.94 -20.17 18.68
CA GLY A 537 -18.49 -20.95 17.54
C GLY A 537 -17.08 -21.53 17.64
N ARG A 538 -16.22 -20.99 18.50
CA ARG A 538 -14.91 -21.57 18.88
C ARG A 538 -15.04 -22.59 20.01
N GLY A 539 -14.04 -23.46 20.17
CA GLY A 539 -13.93 -24.37 21.32
C GLY A 539 -13.30 -23.68 22.54
N GLY A 540 -13.40 -24.28 23.73
CA GLY A 540 -12.86 -23.70 24.97
C GLY A 540 -13.71 -22.54 25.54
N GLU A 541 -13.14 -21.82 26.50
CA GLU A 541 -13.84 -20.72 27.20
C GLU A 541 -14.04 -19.51 26.28
N PRO A 542 -15.28 -19.01 26.11
CA PRO A 542 -15.55 -17.79 25.34
C PRO A 542 -14.70 -16.59 25.79
N HIS A 543 -14.43 -15.68 24.86
CA HIS A 543 -13.67 -14.43 25.07
C HIS A 543 -12.19 -14.59 25.45
N THR A 544 -11.64 -15.80 25.31
CA THR A 544 -10.23 -16.07 25.66
C THR A 544 -9.32 -16.30 24.45
N HIS A 545 -9.87 -16.36 23.24
CA HIS A 545 -9.17 -16.72 22.01
C HIS A 545 -8.17 -15.67 21.49
N ASN A 546 -8.29 -14.42 21.95
CA ASN A 546 -7.41 -13.32 21.55
C ASN A 546 -6.41 -12.91 22.65
N LYS A 547 -6.30 -13.66 23.74
CA LYS A 547 -5.42 -13.31 24.88
C LYS A 547 -3.98 -13.02 24.40
N PRO A 548 -3.34 -11.96 24.91
CA PRO A 548 -3.72 -11.20 26.09
C PRO A 548 -4.81 -10.14 25.87
N LEU A 549 -5.27 -9.93 24.63
CA LEU A 549 -6.30 -8.93 24.33
C LEU A 549 -7.66 -9.36 24.86
N SER A 550 -8.46 -8.39 25.29
CA SER A 550 -9.81 -8.61 25.79
C SER A 550 -10.81 -8.85 24.65
N SER A 551 -11.65 -9.86 24.81
CA SER A 551 -12.79 -10.15 23.93
C SER A 551 -12.40 -10.54 22.49
N GLY A 552 -13.17 -10.11 21.48
CA GLY A 552 -13.02 -10.52 20.07
C GLY A 552 -13.98 -9.79 19.15
N LYS A 553 -14.25 -10.37 17.97
CA LYS A 553 -15.21 -9.85 16.99
C LYS A 553 -16.48 -9.28 17.63
N GLY A 554 -16.87 -8.09 17.17
CA GLY A 554 -18.02 -7.33 17.68
C GLY A 554 -17.72 -6.45 18.88
N SER A 555 -16.57 -6.60 19.53
CA SER A 555 -16.17 -5.82 20.71
C SER A 555 -15.41 -4.55 20.34
N ALA A 556 -15.64 -3.47 21.08
CA ALA A 556 -14.80 -2.26 21.05
C ALA A 556 -13.45 -2.45 21.76
N HIS A 557 -13.27 -3.53 22.52
CA HIS A 557 -12.00 -3.89 23.16
C HIS A 557 -10.94 -4.27 22.12
N GLU A 558 -9.66 -4.22 22.50
CA GLU A 558 -8.50 -4.48 21.64
C GLU A 558 -8.59 -5.84 20.94
N GLY A 559 -9.18 -6.86 21.55
CA GLY A 559 -9.35 -8.17 20.91
C GLY A 559 -10.31 -8.16 19.73
N GLY A 560 -11.20 -7.16 19.64
CA GLY A 560 -12.12 -6.99 18.52
C GLY A 560 -11.63 -6.06 17.41
N VAL A 561 -10.70 -5.15 17.71
CA VAL A 561 -10.27 -4.10 16.77
C VAL A 561 -8.79 -4.18 16.38
N ARG A 562 -7.91 -4.79 17.19
CA ARG A 562 -6.48 -4.92 16.87
C ARG A 562 -6.26 -6.18 16.04
N VAL A 563 -5.55 -6.05 14.92
CA VAL A 563 -5.40 -7.09 13.88
C VAL A 563 -3.94 -7.29 13.48
N PRO A 564 -3.54 -8.50 13.02
CA PRO A 564 -2.19 -8.73 12.53
C PRO A 564 -1.98 -7.96 11.22
N MET A 565 -0.84 -7.28 11.08
CA MET A 565 -0.48 -6.57 9.85
C MET A 565 1.00 -6.68 9.53
N ILE A 566 1.32 -7.02 8.28
CA ILE A 566 2.69 -7.15 7.77
C ILE A 566 2.75 -6.46 6.41
N VAL A 567 3.79 -5.67 6.16
CA VAL A 567 4.04 -5.09 4.84
C VAL A 567 5.47 -5.43 4.42
N SER A 568 5.63 -6.00 3.23
CA SER A 568 6.93 -6.19 2.59
C SER A 568 6.96 -5.39 1.29
N TRP A 569 7.90 -4.46 1.20
CA TRP A 569 8.18 -3.65 0.03
C TRP A 569 9.70 -3.57 -0.15
N SER A 570 10.22 -4.35 -1.11
CA SER A 570 11.66 -4.42 -1.38
C SER A 570 12.25 -3.02 -1.67
N GLY A 571 13.36 -2.69 -1.01
CA GLY A 571 14.01 -1.38 -1.12
C GLY A 571 13.35 -0.23 -0.35
N VAL A 572 12.18 -0.44 0.25
CA VAL A 572 11.47 0.57 1.06
C VAL A 572 11.35 0.13 2.51
N THR A 573 10.73 -1.02 2.78
CA THR A 573 10.64 -1.54 4.15
C THR A 573 11.98 -2.13 4.59
N LYS A 574 12.45 -1.73 5.77
CA LYS A 574 13.56 -2.42 6.44
C LYS A 574 13.13 -3.86 6.76
N ALA A 575 13.88 -4.84 6.30
CA ALA A 575 13.63 -6.25 6.59
C ALA A 575 13.70 -6.54 8.11
N ASP A 576 12.84 -7.45 8.56
CA ASP A 576 12.72 -7.89 9.96
C ASP A 576 12.53 -6.73 10.95
N SER A 577 11.78 -5.72 10.53
CA SER A 577 11.52 -4.52 11.33
C SER A 577 10.13 -4.53 11.96
N VAL A 578 9.97 -3.68 12.97
CA VAL A 578 8.72 -3.54 13.73
C VAL A 578 8.32 -2.08 13.75
N CYS A 579 7.08 -1.78 13.36
CA CYS A 579 6.45 -0.50 13.59
C CYS A 579 5.46 -0.60 14.74
N GLN A 580 5.62 0.29 15.72
CA GLN A 580 4.73 0.38 16.89
C GLN A 580 3.73 1.53 16.78
N GLN A 581 3.91 2.42 15.81
CA GLN A 581 2.99 3.56 15.60
C GLN A 581 1.66 3.07 15.05
N PRO A 582 0.53 3.59 15.56
CA PRO A 582 -0.77 3.06 15.22
C PRO A 582 -1.21 3.43 13.80
N VAL A 583 -1.85 2.47 13.14
CA VAL A 583 -2.51 2.61 11.84
C VAL A 583 -3.92 2.03 11.94
N ILE A 584 -4.85 2.57 11.17
CA ILE A 584 -6.23 2.07 11.10
C ILE A 584 -6.64 1.83 9.65
N ILE A 585 -7.61 0.93 9.41
CA ILE A 585 -7.95 0.43 8.08
C ILE A 585 -8.17 1.51 7.01
N GLU A 586 -8.82 2.63 7.31
CA GLU A 586 -9.03 3.70 6.32
C GLU A 586 -7.72 4.31 5.81
N ASP A 587 -6.59 4.12 6.50
CA ASP A 587 -5.26 4.55 6.07
C ASP A 587 -4.73 3.79 4.85
N PHE A 588 -5.22 2.58 4.59
CA PHE A 588 -4.79 1.79 3.43
C PHE A 588 -5.20 2.45 2.12
N PHE A 589 -6.36 3.14 2.08
CA PHE A 589 -6.84 3.82 0.89
C PHE A 589 -5.83 4.86 0.37
N PRO A 590 -5.48 5.92 1.13
CA PRO A 590 -4.49 6.89 0.65
C PRO A 590 -3.09 6.29 0.51
N THR A 591 -2.71 5.30 1.33
CA THR A 591 -1.40 4.64 1.22
C THR A 591 -1.24 3.91 -0.12
N ILE A 592 -2.23 3.10 -0.52
CA ILE A 592 -2.18 2.35 -1.78
C ILE A 592 -2.24 3.30 -2.98
N LEU A 593 -2.97 4.41 -2.88
CA LEU A 593 -2.99 5.43 -3.93
C LEU A 593 -1.65 6.15 -4.06
N GLU A 594 -1.00 6.50 -2.96
CA GLU A 594 0.34 7.09 -2.96
C GLU A 594 1.37 6.13 -3.58
N ILE A 595 1.34 4.85 -3.19
CA ILE A 595 2.16 3.78 -3.77
C ILE A 595 1.95 3.69 -5.29
N ALA A 596 0.70 3.83 -5.73
CA ALA A 596 0.32 3.82 -7.14
C ALA A 596 0.58 5.14 -7.87
N GLY A 597 1.25 6.12 -7.24
CA GLY A 597 1.57 7.41 -7.85
C GLY A 597 0.35 8.31 -8.09
N VAL A 598 -0.80 8.01 -7.48
CA VAL A 598 -2.03 8.80 -7.61
C VAL A 598 -1.97 9.97 -6.63
N SER A 599 -1.50 11.11 -7.11
CA SER A 599 -1.22 12.30 -6.28
C SER A 599 -2.40 13.28 -6.13
N SER A 600 -3.45 13.14 -6.95
CA SER A 600 -4.67 13.94 -6.84
C SER A 600 -5.87 13.01 -6.68
N VAL A 601 -6.40 12.94 -5.47
CA VAL A 601 -7.56 12.11 -5.14
C VAL A 601 -8.73 13.01 -4.81
N GLU A 602 -9.66 13.12 -5.76
CA GLU A 602 -10.97 13.70 -5.51
C GLU A 602 -11.91 12.58 -5.08
N GLN A 603 -12.12 12.41 -3.78
CA GLN A 603 -13.16 11.53 -3.24
C GLN A 603 -14.51 12.24 -3.31
N ILE A 604 -15.59 11.49 -3.48
CA ILE A 604 -16.95 12.02 -3.43
C ILE A 604 -17.18 12.63 -2.04
N GLY A 605 -17.57 13.91 -2.00
CA GLY A 605 -17.67 14.69 -0.76
C GLY A 605 -16.37 15.39 -0.32
N GLY A 606 -15.26 15.21 -1.05
CA GLY A 606 -14.01 15.96 -0.86
C GLY A 606 -13.21 15.61 0.40
N VAL A 607 -13.52 14.49 1.06
CA VAL A 607 -12.90 14.10 2.34
C VAL A 607 -12.33 12.68 2.23
N ILE A 608 -11.15 12.49 2.82
CA ILE A 608 -10.53 11.20 3.12
C ILE A 608 -10.13 11.26 4.60
N ASP A 609 -10.61 10.33 5.42
CA ASP A 609 -10.31 10.26 6.85
C ASP A 609 -8.97 9.54 7.13
N GLY A 610 -8.60 8.61 6.24
CA GLY A 610 -7.33 7.90 6.27
C GLY A 610 -6.12 8.81 6.10
N ARG A 611 -4.98 8.43 6.67
CA ARG A 611 -3.68 9.06 6.41
C ARG A 611 -2.68 8.03 5.92
N SER A 612 -1.98 8.36 4.84
CA SER A 612 -0.96 7.47 4.29
C SER A 612 0.10 7.10 5.33
N PHE A 613 0.52 5.83 5.34
CA PHE A 613 1.62 5.34 6.18
C PHE A 613 2.86 4.95 5.37
N VAL A 614 3.02 5.45 4.13
CA VAL A 614 4.25 5.23 3.33
C VAL A 614 5.50 5.67 4.08
N ASP A 615 5.45 6.81 4.79
CA ASP A 615 6.57 7.29 5.61
C ASP A 615 6.97 6.28 6.70
N LEU A 616 6.00 5.59 7.32
CA LEU A 616 6.28 4.55 8.31
C LEU A 616 6.98 3.35 7.66
N LEU A 617 6.60 2.98 6.43
CA LEU A 617 7.24 1.90 5.68
C LEU A 617 8.70 2.21 5.38
N GLN A 618 9.06 3.48 5.18
CA GLN A 618 10.44 3.94 5.00
C GLN A 618 11.26 3.95 6.31
N GLY A 619 10.63 3.61 7.45
CA GLY A 619 11.26 3.62 8.76
C GLY A 619 11.29 4.99 9.44
N ASN A 620 10.62 5.99 8.88
CA ASN A 620 10.48 7.30 9.51
C ASN A 620 9.47 7.23 10.66
N GLN A 621 9.67 8.06 11.68
CA GLN A 621 8.68 8.27 12.74
C GLN A 621 7.77 9.43 12.34
N ASP A 622 6.46 9.23 12.40
CA ASP A 622 5.46 10.28 12.18
C ASP A 622 4.81 10.67 13.51
N GLN A 623 5.36 11.70 14.15
CA GLN A 623 4.86 12.19 15.44
C GLN A 623 3.40 12.66 15.36
N SER A 624 2.91 13.05 14.18
CA SER A 624 1.52 13.51 14.01
C SER A 624 0.49 12.39 14.22
N ARG A 625 0.93 11.12 14.22
CA ARG A 625 0.08 9.95 14.49
C ARG A 625 -0.21 9.75 15.96
N GLU A 626 0.70 10.13 16.86
CA GLU A 626 0.45 10.05 18.31
C GLU A 626 -0.63 11.05 18.75
N ASP A 627 -0.71 12.19 18.06
CA ASP A 627 -1.72 13.23 18.25
C ASP A 627 -3.01 13.00 17.44
N ARG A 628 -3.05 11.96 16.59
CA ARG A 628 -4.22 11.64 15.77
C ARG A 628 -5.18 10.74 16.55
N PRO A 629 -6.44 11.14 16.74
CA PRO A 629 -7.43 10.25 17.31
C PRO A 629 -7.81 9.15 16.31
N LEU A 630 -7.81 7.90 16.78
CA LEU A 630 -8.46 6.79 16.09
C LEU A 630 -9.87 6.61 16.67
N VAL A 631 -10.89 6.54 15.82
CA VAL A 631 -12.28 6.50 16.26
C VAL A 631 -13.01 5.28 15.70
N TRP A 632 -13.75 4.61 16.58
CA TRP A 632 -14.69 3.55 16.24
C TRP A 632 -16.11 3.97 16.61
N HIS A 633 -17.06 3.64 15.76
CA HIS A 633 -18.46 3.92 15.99
C HIS A 633 -19.31 2.74 15.54
N PHE A 634 -19.98 2.10 16.50
CA PHE A 634 -20.83 0.93 16.31
C PHE A 634 -22.17 1.18 16.99
N PRO A 635 -23.07 2.01 16.43
CA PRO A 635 -24.40 2.29 16.97
C PRO A 635 -25.37 1.14 16.67
N ASN A 636 -24.94 -0.09 16.87
CA ASN A 636 -25.54 -1.31 16.31
C ASN A 636 -25.54 -2.44 17.32
N ASN A 637 -26.31 -3.49 17.04
CA ASN A 637 -26.35 -4.70 17.86
C ASN A 637 -26.06 -5.94 17.05
N TRP A 638 -24.85 -6.47 17.21
CA TRP A 638 -24.41 -7.69 16.54
C TRP A 638 -25.10 -8.95 17.09
N GLY A 639 -25.38 -9.00 18.40
CA GLY A 639 -26.18 -10.05 19.03
C GLY A 639 -25.63 -10.64 20.34
N PRO A 640 -24.35 -11.04 20.40
CA PRO A 640 -23.73 -11.53 21.64
C PRO A 640 -23.64 -10.43 22.71
N ASN A 641 -23.54 -10.82 23.98
CA ASN A 641 -23.59 -9.93 25.14
C ASN A 641 -22.37 -10.18 26.04
N ASP A 642 -21.26 -9.51 25.79
CA ASP A 642 -19.96 -9.80 26.43
C ASP A 642 -19.08 -8.54 26.51
N PRO A 643 -17.89 -8.57 27.16
CA PRO A 643 -17.07 -7.38 27.37
C PRO A 643 -16.78 -6.62 26.07
N GLY A 644 -17.13 -5.33 26.06
CA GLY A 644 -17.01 -4.43 24.91
C GLY A 644 -17.93 -4.71 23.73
N ILE A 645 -18.74 -5.78 23.74
CA ILE A 645 -19.69 -6.08 22.65
C ILE A 645 -20.97 -5.28 22.88
N GLY A 646 -21.42 -4.60 21.84
CA GLY A 646 -22.71 -3.91 21.81
C GLY A 646 -22.60 -2.46 21.33
N PRO A 647 -23.72 -1.73 21.38
CA PRO A 647 -23.81 -0.37 20.84
C PRO A 647 -22.85 0.58 21.57
N SER A 648 -21.79 1.01 20.89
CA SER A 648 -20.70 1.79 21.50
C SER A 648 -20.00 2.73 20.50
N SER A 649 -19.32 3.73 21.05
CA SER A 649 -18.34 4.56 20.34
C SER A 649 -17.03 4.55 21.13
N ALA A 650 -15.89 4.49 20.47
CA ALA A 650 -14.59 4.47 21.12
C ALA A 650 -13.61 5.42 20.45
N ILE A 651 -12.66 5.93 21.23
CA ILE A 651 -11.54 6.75 20.77
C ILE A 651 -10.24 6.24 21.38
N ARG A 652 -9.18 6.19 20.58
CA ARG A 652 -7.80 6.06 21.06
C ARG A 652 -7.04 7.33 20.70
N LEU A 653 -6.30 7.87 21.66
CA LEU A 653 -5.39 9.01 21.46
C LEU A 653 -4.15 8.84 22.34
N GLY A 654 -2.99 8.66 21.71
CA GLY A 654 -1.77 8.17 22.36
C GLY A 654 -2.00 6.82 23.05
N ASP A 655 -1.60 6.73 24.30
CA ASP A 655 -1.74 5.51 25.12
C ASP A 655 -3.16 5.27 25.64
N TRP A 656 -4.02 6.29 25.59
CA TRP A 656 -5.34 6.21 26.23
C TRP A 656 -6.43 5.80 25.25
N LYS A 657 -7.28 4.88 25.67
CA LYS A 657 -8.48 4.46 24.96
C LYS A 657 -9.72 4.63 25.84
N LEU A 658 -10.73 5.32 25.32
CA LEU A 658 -12.02 5.53 25.96
C LEU A 658 -13.11 4.81 25.16
N ILE A 659 -13.98 4.06 25.84
CA ILE A 659 -15.17 3.42 25.26
C ILE A 659 -16.40 4.04 25.91
N TYR A 660 -17.38 4.45 25.12
CA TYR A 660 -18.68 4.98 25.55
C TYR A 660 -19.79 4.02 25.11
N TYR A 661 -20.50 3.45 26.08
CA TYR A 661 -21.59 2.50 25.82
C TYR A 661 -22.91 3.25 25.68
N HIS A 662 -23.58 3.10 24.54
CA HIS A 662 -24.78 3.88 24.22
C HIS A 662 -25.98 3.51 25.11
N GLN A 663 -26.06 2.25 25.54
CA GLN A 663 -27.15 1.77 26.39
C GLN A 663 -27.08 2.37 27.80
N SER A 664 -25.95 2.19 28.49
CA SER A 664 -25.77 2.61 29.88
C SER A 664 -25.33 4.06 30.01
N GLN A 665 -24.85 4.66 28.91
CA GLN A 665 -24.20 5.98 28.86
C GLN A 665 -22.96 6.06 29.78
N GLN A 666 -22.38 4.91 30.12
CA GLN A 666 -21.18 4.79 30.93
C GLN A 666 -19.92 4.76 30.05
N TYR A 667 -18.79 5.02 30.71
CA TYR A 667 -17.48 5.02 30.08
C TYR A 667 -16.58 3.93 30.68
N GLU A 668 -15.72 3.38 29.84
CA GLU A 668 -14.51 2.67 30.25
C GLU A 668 -13.30 3.43 29.72
N LEU A 669 -12.22 3.47 30.50
CA LEU A 669 -10.97 4.15 30.15
C LEU A 669 -9.81 3.21 30.45
N PHE A 670 -8.93 3.00 29.48
CA PHE A 670 -7.77 2.13 29.59
C PHE A 670 -6.51 2.86 29.12
N ASN A 671 -5.37 2.59 29.79
CA ASN A 671 -4.05 2.95 29.31
C ASN A 671 -3.42 1.72 28.64
N LEU A 672 -3.38 1.71 27.32
CA LEU A 672 -2.95 0.56 26.51
C LEU A 672 -1.44 0.29 26.56
N ALA A 673 -0.63 1.24 27.00
CA ALA A 673 0.80 1.02 27.22
C ALA A 673 1.07 0.18 28.48
N GLU A 674 0.18 0.28 29.48
CA GLU A 674 0.31 -0.41 30.77
C GLU A 674 -0.63 -1.63 30.89
N ASP A 675 -1.80 -1.57 30.25
CA ASP A 675 -2.86 -2.56 30.32
C ASP A 675 -3.41 -2.88 28.93
N LEU A 676 -2.60 -3.60 28.14
CA LEU A 676 -2.97 -4.04 26.80
C LEU A 676 -4.21 -4.97 26.81
N GLY A 677 -4.43 -5.66 27.93
CA GLY A 677 -5.55 -6.58 28.10
C GLY A 677 -6.84 -5.92 28.56
N GLU A 678 -6.87 -4.59 28.74
CA GLU A 678 -8.05 -3.82 29.19
C GLU A 678 -8.74 -4.45 30.41
N GLN A 679 -7.95 -4.86 31.40
CA GLN A 679 -8.43 -5.54 32.61
C GLN A 679 -8.80 -4.55 33.73
N ASN A 680 -8.24 -3.34 33.72
CA ASN A 680 -8.42 -2.35 34.77
C ASN A 680 -9.05 -1.06 34.22
N ASN A 681 -10.36 -0.90 34.43
CA ASN A 681 -11.05 0.33 34.05
C ASN A 681 -10.62 1.51 34.94
N GLN A 682 -9.93 2.48 34.33
CA GLN A 682 -9.33 3.65 34.97
C GLN A 682 -10.22 4.92 34.94
N VAL A 683 -11.50 4.78 34.58
CA VAL A 683 -12.42 5.91 34.30
C VAL A 683 -12.61 6.86 35.48
N GLU A 684 -12.70 6.32 36.70
CA GLU A 684 -12.90 7.12 37.93
C GLU A 684 -11.59 7.71 38.45
N GLN A 685 -10.46 7.05 38.19
CA GLN A 685 -9.14 7.49 38.63
C GLN A 685 -8.60 8.64 37.76
N HIS A 686 -9.01 8.74 36.49
CA HIS A 686 -8.52 9.76 35.55
C HIS A 686 -9.65 10.61 34.91
N PRO A 687 -10.43 11.37 35.69
CA PRO A 687 -11.60 12.11 35.20
C PRO A 687 -11.26 13.21 34.18
N ILE A 688 -10.06 13.81 34.26
CA ILE A 688 -9.57 14.80 33.31
C ILE A 688 -9.30 14.15 31.94
N VAL A 689 -8.65 12.99 31.93
CA VAL A 689 -8.37 12.22 30.71
C VAL A 689 -9.68 11.76 30.08
N ARG A 690 -10.59 11.19 30.89
CA ARG A 690 -11.94 10.82 30.48
C ARG A 690 -12.65 11.97 29.78
N LYS A 691 -12.73 13.15 30.42
CA LYS A 691 -13.40 14.32 29.84
C LYS A 691 -12.78 14.73 28.51
N ARG A 692 -11.44 14.84 28.46
CA ARG A 692 -10.71 15.23 27.24
C ARG A 692 -11.01 14.29 26.06
N LEU A 693 -11.00 12.98 26.29
CA LEU A 693 -11.28 11.99 25.23
C LEU A 693 -12.76 11.97 24.86
N ALA A 694 -13.65 12.11 25.84
CA ALA A 694 -15.08 12.18 25.58
C ALA A 694 -15.45 13.40 24.71
N ASP A 695 -14.88 14.57 25.01
CA ASP A 695 -15.07 15.80 24.23
C ASP A 695 -14.54 15.63 22.79
N LYS A 696 -13.33 15.06 22.62
CA LYS A 696 -12.75 14.80 21.29
C LYS A 696 -13.56 13.79 20.48
N LEU A 697 -14.07 12.75 21.13
CA LEU A 697 -14.94 11.77 20.48
C LEU A 697 -16.26 12.43 20.06
N ALA A 698 -16.85 13.29 20.91
CA ALA A 698 -18.06 14.03 20.58
C ALA A 698 -17.86 14.99 19.41
N GLU A 699 -16.76 15.74 19.41
CA GLU A 699 -16.36 16.64 18.33
C GLU A 699 -16.27 15.89 17.00
N TYR A 700 -15.55 14.75 17.00
CA TYR A 700 -15.42 13.92 15.81
C TYR A 700 -16.78 13.39 15.33
N LEU A 701 -17.54 12.72 16.20
CA LEU A 701 -18.85 12.15 15.86
C LEU A 701 -19.81 13.22 15.34
N SER A 702 -19.81 14.42 15.93
CA SER A 702 -20.59 15.55 15.45
C SER A 702 -20.12 16.04 14.08
N SER A 703 -18.80 16.14 13.85
CA SER A 703 -18.23 16.62 12.58
C SER A 703 -18.53 15.72 11.38
N VAL A 704 -18.79 14.43 11.63
CA VAL A 704 -19.12 13.44 10.60
C VAL A 704 -20.60 13.07 10.59
N GLU A 705 -21.41 13.79 11.38
CA GLU A 705 -22.84 13.52 11.57
C GLU A 705 -23.12 12.05 11.89
N ALA A 706 -22.37 11.48 12.82
CA ALA A 706 -22.50 10.08 13.22
C ALA A 706 -23.91 9.81 13.78
N GLN A 707 -24.48 8.66 13.45
CA GLN A 707 -25.84 8.33 13.86
C GLN A 707 -25.86 7.66 15.24
N MET A 708 -26.65 8.17 16.16
CA MET A 708 -26.82 7.55 17.49
C MET A 708 -28.09 6.70 17.56
N PRO A 709 -28.12 5.63 18.39
CA PRO A 709 -29.36 4.90 18.68
C PRO A 709 -30.41 5.80 19.35
N ILE A 710 -31.67 5.39 19.31
CA ILE A 710 -32.79 6.01 20.02
C ILE A 710 -33.09 5.22 21.30
N ILE A 711 -33.24 5.90 22.42
CA ILE A 711 -33.68 5.32 23.69
C ILE A 711 -35.19 5.10 23.64
N LYS A 712 -35.63 3.84 23.67
CA LYS A 712 -37.05 3.46 23.50
C LYS A 712 -37.98 4.12 24.50
N GLU A 713 -37.55 4.22 25.75
CA GLU A 713 -38.36 4.79 26.83
C GLU A 713 -38.68 6.28 26.60
N THR A 714 -37.73 7.03 26.04
CA THR A 714 -37.86 8.49 25.91
C THR A 714 -38.12 8.97 24.50
N GLY A 715 -37.88 8.12 23.48
CA GLY A 715 -37.90 8.50 22.07
C GLY A 715 -36.78 9.45 21.65
N LYS A 716 -35.80 9.73 22.52
CA LYS A 716 -34.68 10.63 22.25
C LYS A 716 -33.44 9.85 21.79
N ALA A 717 -32.63 10.48 20.96
CA ALA A 717 -31.32 9.94 20.61
C ALA A 717 -30.42 9.82 21.85
N VAL A 718 -29.60 8.77 21.88
CA VAL A 718 -28.51 8.65 22.85
C VAL A 718 -27.60 9.87 22.68
N PRO A 719 -27.28 10.60 23.77
CA PRO A 719 -26.42 11.76 23.70
C PRO A 719 -25.02 11.39 23.20
N TYR A 720 -24.34 12.34 22.53
CA TYR A 720 -22.91 12.16 22.27
C TYR A 720 -22.13 12.09 23.60
N PRO A 721 -20.98 11.39 23.62
CA PRO A 721 -20.12 11.38 24.80
C PRO A 721 -19.72 12.82 25.20
N GLY A 722 -19.39 13.05 26.45
CA GLY A 722 -19.02 14.38 26.96
C GLY A 722 -20.20 15.35 27.18
N SER A 723 -21.36 15.10 26.55
CA SER A 723 -22.58 15.86 26.87
C SER A 723 -23.18 15.36 28.20
N ARG A 724 -22.85 16.02 29.30
CA ARG A 724 -23.70 15.96 30.50
C ARG A 724 -24.73 17.07 30.44
N SER A 725 -25.99 16.64 30.39
CA SER A 725 -27.09 17.27 31.09
C SER A 725 -26.71 17.46 32.56
N HIS A 726 -27.18 18.59 33.11
CA HIS A 726 -26.94 19.11 34.46
C HIS A 726 -27.01 18.08 35.60
#